data_AF-A0A1I5ZTG5-F1
#
_entry.id   AF-A0A1I5ZTG5-F1
#
_cell.length_a   1.000
_cell.length_b   1.000
_cell.length_c   1.000
_cell.angle_alpha   90.00
_cell.angle_beta   90.00
_cell.angle_gamma   90.00
#
_symmetry.space_group_name_H-M   'P 1'
#
loop_
_entity.id
_entity.type
_entity.pdbx_description
1 polymer ?
#
loop_
_entity_poly.entity_id
_entity_poly.type
_entity_poly.pdbx_seq_one_letter_code
_entity_poly.pdbx_strand_id
1 'polypeptide(L)'
;MSIPTHEGIVWSDAQPLPEPGDGYSHWEAATKTEQLRAVMVFAELRESASVTSLRDAILALQAEPMARMQASELDALDAEIAALDEMARGKGSSEAGDLSPPPPAFPWPVRVAVFWLGALDELPDYCRLIHVGPRVARLNEADPRDRDPIARHAATGRGTTPIIAAIDDGIGYLNARFRRSLSETRIEKIWLQSEPRGDTHGVVEPLPDVRIGQVLTRRDIDRELATGLDEDHLYRMRNAGLLPRDVRHSTDHRAAHGTHVLDLAAGAECTGDDPLRDLPILAVQLPPAAIAETSGRKTEGYVAIGLRWIVTEAMRASTCDGRPVVVNLSLGALGGPGDETAFLAEWCSSEIARYERLTGGRLQIVAAYGNARLDQLVARKEVCADAPLALDWRIQPDDRTASFLELRAPGGGAGKRVSVTVPDPRIAPLVLDWPDAGQVRLLQRGRHVIAALYSVSAPAGGACLVLAVAPTARWDDGALAPAGAWKLSVESAASALVTAEVLRDDTPYGFRPRGRQSYLDAPGWDWDAELGGNAAPAFGNPISRQGTAVAYAGATSAMLWFVSAAGPATGQPGAHIASRYSAEGISSLGRPGQSVGPTLSARGDDGVFLTGQRASGVLTGSVARFSGTSVAAPRVSRALASLWARQGGSGDPEADLMAILGDTPPLPRPDPRLGRGTLHDHPHSRSA
;
A
#
# COMPACT_ATOMS: atom_id res chain seq x y z
N MET A 1 20.54 -14.51 -46.62
CA MET A 1 20.04 -14.04 -45.32
C MET A 1 20.46 -12.59 -45.18
N SER A 2 19.54 -11.65 -45.36
CA SER A 2 19.80 -10.23 -45.09
C SER A 2 19.90 -10.04 -43.58
N ILE A 3 21.01 -9.45 -43.13
CA ILE A 3 21.14 -8.92 -41.78
C ILE A 3 20.00 -7.90 -41.61
N PRO A 4 19.12 -8.01 -40.61
CA PRO A 4 18.11 -6.98 -40.37
C PRO A 4 18.84 -5.66 -40.17
N THR A 5 18.51 -4.67 -40.99
CA THR A 5 18.93 -3.29 -40.77
C THR A 5 18.62 -2.91 -39.34
N HIS A 6 19.62 -2.46 -38.57
CA HIS A 6 19.42 -1.90 -37.24
C HIS A 6 18.34 -0.82 -37.32
N GLU A 7 17.12 -1.12 -36.88
CA GLU A 7 16.14 -0.08 -36.59
C GLU A 7 16.78 0.83 -35.53
N GLY A 8 16.94 2.10 -35.88
CA GLY A 8 17.61 3.06 -35.01
C GLY A 8 16.86 3.22 -33.71
N ILE A 9 17.56 3.11 -32.58
CA ILE A 9 17.01 3.39 -31.26
C ILE A 9 17.11 4.90 -31.04
N VAL A 10 15.97 5.59 -31.00
CA VAL A 10 15.92 7.04 -30.86
C VAL A 10 14.83 7.45 -29.87
N TRP A 11 15.06 8.58 -29.20
CA TRP A 11 14.03 9.27 -28.44
C TRP A 11 13.06 9.96 -29.40
N SER A 12 11.77 9.87 -29.11
CA SER A 12 10.71 10.49 -29.89
C SER A 12 9.62 11.07 -28.99
N ASP A 13 8.93 12.08 -29.50
CA ASP A 13 7.72 12.61 -28.88
C ASP A 13 6.56 11.62 -29.05
N ALA A 14 5.73 11.51 -28.02
CA ALA A 14 4.47 10.76 -28.09
C ALA A 14 3.28 11.68 -27.80
N GLN A 15 2.08 11.18 -28.10
CA GLN A 15 0.85 11.90 -27.81
C GLN A 15 0.76 12.23 -26.31
N PRO A 16 0.36 13.46 -25.96
CA PRO A 16 0.15 13.83 -24.57
C PRO A 16 -0.86 12.91 -23.89
N LEU A 17 -0.68 12.70 -22.59
CA LEU A 17 -1.51 11.82 -21.80
C LEU A 17 -2.70 12.57 -21.17
N PRO A 18 -3.87 11.92 -21.03
CA PRO A 18 -4.96 12.48 -20.25
C PRO A 18 -4.56 12.57 -18.78
N GLU A 19 -4.76 13.75 -18.18
CA GLU A 19 -4.54 14.01 -16.76
C GLU A 19 -5.85 13.79 -15.97
N PRO A 20 -5.78 13.32 -14.70
CA PRO A 20 -4.57 12.93 -13.98
C PRO A 20 -4.13 11.51 -14.37
N GLY A 21 -2.86 11.37 -14.76
CA GLY A 21 -2.23 10.09 -15.07
C GLY A 21 -0.99 9.87 -14.21
N ASP A 22 -0.80 8.66 -13.70
CA ASP A 22 0.51 8.27 -13.15
C ASP A 22 1.36 7.68 -14.29
N GLY A 23 2.65 8.02 -14.37
CA GLY A 23 3.52 7.54 -15.46
C GLY A 23 3.55 6.00 -15.59
N TYR A 24 3.14 5.30 -14.53
CA TYR A 24 3.08 3.85 -14.38
C TYR A 24 1.94 3.22 -15.17
N SER A 25 0.72 3.75 -15.05
CA SER A 25 -0.45 3.28 -15.80
C SER A 25 -0.26 3.47 -17.30
N HIS A 26 0.44 4.54 -17.68
CA HIS A 26 0.83 4.80 -19.06
C HIS A 26 1.93 3.87 -19.54
N TRP A 27 2.90 3.56 -18.69
CA TRP A 27 3.90 2.53 -18.97
C TRP A 27 3.26 1.16 -19.18
N GLU A 28 2.34 0.73 -18.30
CA GLU A 28 1.63 -0.54 -18.47
C GLU A 28 0.84 -0.57 -19.77
N ALA A 29 0.13 0.51 -20.11
CA ALA A 29 -0.65 0.61 -21.34
C ALA A 29 0.24 0.60 -22.60
N ALA A 30 1.42 1.21 -22.54
CA ALA A 30 2.36 1.29 -23.66
C ALA A 30 3.14 -0.03 -23.91
N THR A 31 3.23 -0.91 -22.90
CA THR A 31 4.11 -2.09 -22.95
C THR A 31 3.39 -3.43 -22.90
N LYS A 32 2.15 -3.51 -22.38
CA LYS A 32 1.38 -4.76 -22.37
C LYS A 32 0.83 -5.09 -23.76
N THR A 33 0.97 -6.36 -24.14
CA THR A 33 0.45 -6.91 -25.40
C THR A 33 -0.98 -7.43 -25.31
N GLU A 34 -1.49 -7.67 -24.10
CA GLU A 34 -2.87 -8.14 -23.89
C GLU A 34 -3.87 -6.98 -23.92
N GLN A 35 -5.04 -7.21 -24.52
CA GLN A 35 -6.13 -6.25 -24.51
C GLN A 35 -6.79 -6.21 -23.13
N LEU A 36 -6.39 -5.23 -22.33
CA LEU A 36 -6.94 -4.99 -20.99
C LEU A 36 -8.37 -4.46 -21.11
N ARG A 37 -9.30 -5.02 -20.30
CA ARG A 37 -10.74 -4.75 -20.42
C ARG A 37 -11.29 -3.79 -19.37
N ALA A 38 -10.66 -3.73 -18.20
CA ALA A 38 -11.08 -2.83 -17.14
C ALA A 38 -9.87 -2.27 -16.39
N VAL A 39 -10.05 -1.11 -15.78
CA VAL A 39 -9.05 -0.47 -14.92
C VAL A 39 -9.68 -0.15 -13.58
N MET A 40 -9.00 -0.49 -12.49
CA MET A 40 -9.42 -0.07 -11.17
C MET A 40 -9.22 1.44 -11.04
N VAL A 41 -10.28 2.16 -10.71
CA VAL A 41 -10.33 3.61 -10.60
C VAL A 41 -10.79 3.98 -9.21
N PHE A 42 -10.08 4.93 -8.60
CA PHE A 42 -10.45 5.53 -7.34
C PHE A 42 -10.81 6.99 -7.59
N ALA A 43 -12.02 7.38 -7.19
CA ALA A 43 -12.53 8.72 -7.45
C ALA A 43 -13.21 9.32 -6.20
N GLU A 44 -13.29 10.64 -6.14
CA GLU A 44 -14.11 11.38 -5.19
C GLU A 44 -15.36 11.90 -5.88
N LEU A 45 -16.53 11.71 -5.27
CA LEU A 45 -17.77 12.27 -5.77
C LEU A 45 -17.84 13.77 -5.46
N ARG A 46 -18.26 14.56 -6.44
CA ARG A 46 -18.43 16.01 -6.33
C ARG A 46 -19.70 16.49 -7.03
N GLU A 47 -20.15 17.68 -6.68
CA GLU A 47 -21.19 18.39 -7.44
C GLU A 47 -20.73 18.62 -8.89
N SER A 48 -21.65 18.46 -9.84
CA SER A 48 -21.40 18.74 -11.25
C SER A 48 -22.67 19.28 -11.94
N ALA A 49 -22.61 19.45 -13.26
CA ALA A 49 -23.79 19.83 -14.03
C ALA A 49 -24.83 18.70 -14.11
N SER A 50 -24.41 17.44 -13.95
CA SER A 50 -25.27 16.26 -14.09
C SER A 50 -25.87 15.76 -12.78
N VAL A 51 -25.23 16.06 -11.63
CA VAL A 51 -25.74 15.70 -10.29
C VAL A 51 -25.53 16.84 -9.30
N THR A 52 -26.58 17.16 -8.54
CA THR A 52 -26.61 18.29 -7.59
C THR A 52 -26.71 17.86 -6.14
N SER A 53 -26.79 16.55 -5.86
CA SER A 53 -26.76 16.00 -4.50
C SER A 53 -25.86 14.77 -4.43
N LEU A 54 -25.26 14.53 -3.26
CA LEU A 54 -24.41 13.36 -3.06
C LEU A 54 -25.20 12.06 -3.25
N ARG A 55 -26.47 12.03 -2.83
CA ARG A 55 -27.35 10.88 -3.01
C ARG A 55 -27.55 10.55 -4.49
N ASP A 56 -27.79 11.57 -5.32
CA ASP A 56 -27.98 11.39 -6.76
C ASP A 56 -26.68 10.95 -7.45
N ALA A 57 -25.53 11.49 -7.01
CA ALA A 57 -24.22 11.06 -7.50
C ALA A 57 -23.94 9.57 -7.22
N ILE A 58 -24.27 9.09 -6.01
CA ILE A 58 -24.12 7.67 -5.66
C ILE A 58 -25.04 6.80 -6.52
N LEU A 59 -26.33 7.16 -6.64
CA LEU A 59 -27.29 6.39 -7.42
C LEU A 59 -26.95 6.39 -8.92
N ALA A 60 -26.51 7.53 -9.46
CA ALA A 60 -26.07 7.64 -10.85
C ALA A 60 -24.85 6.74 -11.11
N LEU A 61 -23.87 6.72 -10.21
CA LEU A 61 -22.71 5.85 -10.34
C LEU A 61 -23.07 4.36 -10.22
N GLN A 62 -23.99 3.99 -9.32
CA GLN A 62 -24.48 2.61 -9.20
C GLN A 62 -25.23 2.15 -10.46
N ALA A 63 -25.85 3.09 -11.20
CA ALA A 63 -26.56 2.83 -12.45
C ALA A 63 -25.69 2.92 -13.71
N GLU A 64 -24.43 3.37 -13.59
CA GLU A 64 -23.54 3.64 -14.72
C GLU A 64 -23.10 2.33 -15.42
N PRO A 65 -23.49 2.10 -16.70
CA PRO A 65 -23.17 0.87 -17.42
C PRO A 65 -21.70 0.56 -17.60
N MET A 66 -20.80 1.54 -17.48
CA MET A 66 -19.35 1.35 -17.56
C MET A 66 -18.67 1.14 -16.20
N ALA A 67 -19.40 1.37 -15.10
CA ALA A 67 -18.93 1.19 -13.73
C ALA A 67 -19.25 -0.23 -13.23
N ARG A 68 -18.24 -0.96 -12.76
CA ARG A 68 -18.43 -2.26 -12.10
C ARG A 68 -17.81 -2.22 -10.72
N MET A 69 -18.55 -2.69 -9.71
CA MET A 69 -18.13 -2.61 -8.31
C MET A 69 -18.11 -3.99 -7.65
N GLN A 70 -17.29 -4.12 -6.60
CA GLN A 70 -17.41 -5.24 -5.67
C GLN A 70 -18.66 -5.07 -4.82
N ALA A 71 -19.24 -6.18 -4.35
CA ALA A 71 -20.39 -6.16 -3.44
C ALA A 71 -20.13 -5.27 -2.21
N SER A 72 -18.94 -5.34 -1.61
CA SER A 72 -18.59 -4.52 -0.44
C SER A 72 -18.53 -3.02 -0.73
N GLU A 73 -18.22 -2.62 -1.96
CA GLU A 73 -18.26 -1.20 -2.34
C GLU A 73 -19.70 -0.71 -2.48
N LEU A 74 -20.58 -1.55 -3.03
CA LEU A 74 -22.01 -1.24 -3.11
C LEU A 74 -22.62 -1.13 -1.71
N ASP A 75 -22.30 -2.07 -0.83
CA ASP A 75 -22.70 -2.01 0.58
C ASP A 75 -22.17 -0.75 1.28
N ALA A 76 -20.93 -0.37 0.94
CA ALA A 76 -20.32 0.82 1.47
C ALA A 76 -21.05 2.09 1.03
N LEU A 77 -21.53 2.14 -0.21
CA LEU A 77 -22.35 3.23 -0.75
C LEU A 77 -23.76 3.26 -0.17
N ASP A 78 -24.38 2.10 0.02
CA ASP A 78 -25.72 1.99 0.63
C ASP A 78 -25.72 2.51 2.08
N ALA A 79 -24.62 2.31 2.82
CA ALA A 79 -24.43 2.90 4.14
C ALA A 79 -24.35 4.44 4.11
N GLU A 80 -23.72 5.03 3.09
CA GLU A 80 -23.69 6.49 2.91
C GLU A 80 -25.09 7.04 2.58
N ILE A 81 -25.84 6.37 1.70
CA ILE A 81 -27.24 6.72 1.40
C ILE A 81 -28.08 6.68 2.67
N ALA A 82 -27.93 5.64 3.50
CA ALA A 82 -28.68 5.52 4.75
C ALA A 82 -28.38 6.69 5.71
N ALA A 83 -27.11 7.09 5.85
CA ALA A 83 -26.71 8.23 6.66
C ALA A 83 -27.28 9.56 6.13
N LEU A 84 -27.33 9.74 4.81
CA LEU A 84 -27.97 10.90 4.17
C LEU A 84 -29.47 10.94 4.47
N ASP A 85 -30.16 9.80 4.36
CA ASP A 85 -31.60 9.70 4.63
C ASP A 85 -31.91 9.97 6.12
N GLU A 86 -31.04 9.55 7.06
CA GLU A 86 -31.17 9.86 8.48
C GLU A 86 -30.97 11.35 8.78
N MET A 87 -29.95 11.98 8.18
CA MET A 87 -29.72 13.42 8.29
C MET A 87 -30.93 14.22 7.78
N ALA A 88 -31.58 13.77 6.70
CA ALA A 88 -32.79 14.40 6.18
C ALA A 88 -34.00 14.23 7.14
N ARG A 89 -34.19 13.05 7.73
CA ARG A 89 -35.27 12.78 8.69
C ARG A 89 -35.13 13.59 9.99
N GLY A 90 -33.92 13.75 10.50
CA GLY A 90 -33.65 14.53 11.72
C GLY A 90 -34.04 16.02 11.63
N LYS A 91 -34.23 16.56 10.40
CA LYS A 91 -34.72 17.92 10.15
C LYS A 91 -36.24 18.03 10.05
N GLY A 92 -36.94 16.93 9.78
CA GLY A 92 -38.40 16.90 9.69
C GLY A 92 -39.12 17.11 11.04
N SER A 93 -38.38 17.14 12.15
CA SER A 93 -38.90 17.31 13.52
C SER A 93 -38.51 18.63 14.20
N SER A 94 -37.76 19.53 13.55
CA SER A 94 -37.57 20.89 14.08
C SER A 94 -38.77 21.75 13.72
N GLU A 95 -39.43 22.29 14.74
CA GLU A 95 -40.57 23.22 14.61
C GLU A 95 -40.30 24.31 13.57
N ALA A 96 -41.34 24.67 12.83
CA ALA A 96 -41.33 25.71 11.81
C ALA A 96 -40.71 27.01 12.34
N GLY A 97 -39.45 27.28 11.97
CA GLY A 97 -38.75 28.49 12.40
C GLY A 97 -37.22 28.46 12.38
N ASP A 98 -36.58 27.31 12.15
CA ASP A 98 -35.11 27.26 12.04
C ASP A 98 -34.62 27.93 10.75
N LEU A 99 -34.04 29.13 10.90
CA LEU A 99 -33.43 29.95 9.83
C LEU A 99 -32.01 29.51 9.47
N SER A 100 -31.57 28.33 9.92
CA SER A 100 -30.25 27.79 9.57
C SER A 100 -30.10 27.61 8.05
N PRO A 101 -28.91 27.90 7.48
CA PRO A 101 -28.67 27.69 6.06
C PRO A 101 -28.94 26.22 5.69
N PRO A 102 -29.44 25.95 4.46
CA PRO A 102 -29.59 24.58 3.99
C PRO A 102 -28.24 23.86 4.09
N PRO A 103 -28.25 22.55 4.43
CA PRO A 103 -27.00 21.80 4.47
C PRO A 103 -26.35 21.83 3.09
N PRO A 104 -25.02 21.77 3.02
CA PRO A 104 -24.32 21.60 1.75
C PRO A 104 -24.84 20.35 1.03
N ALA A 105 -24.95 20.41 -0.31
CA ALA A 105 -25.48 19.32 -1.12
C ALA A 105 -24.61 18.05 -1.03
N PHE A 106 -23.32 18.24 -0.78
CA PHE A 106 -22.35 17.20 -0.41
C PHE A 106 -21.87 17.46 1.02
N PRO A 107 -22.54 16.89 2.03
CA PRO A 107 -22.24 17.17 3.43
C PRO A 107 -20.91 16.60 3.91
N TRP A 108 -20.35 15.64 3.18
CA TRP A 108 -19.03 15.07 3.41
C TRP A 108 -18.46 14.49 2.11
N PRO A 109 -17.13 14.34 2.00
CA PRO A 109 -16.52 13.67 0.87
C PRO A 109 -16.88 12.17 0.87
N VAL A 110 -17.20 11.63 -0.31
CA VAL A 110 -17.37 10.20 -0.55
C VAL A 110 -16.42 9.78 -1.65
N ARG A 111 -15.63 8.75 -1.35
CA ARG A 111 -14.63 8.19 -2.26
C ARG A 111 -15.03 6.79 -2.66
N VAL A 112 -14.87 6.48 -3.93
CA VAL A 112 -15.35 5.25 -4.55
C VAL A 112 -14.22 4.47 -5.22
N ALA A 113 -14.35 3.14 -5.22
CA ALA A 113 -13.45 2.23 -5.92
C ALA A 113 -14.24 1.42 -6.97
N VAL A 114 -13.91 1.61 -8.25
CA VAL A 114 -14.70 1.08 -9.37
C VAL A 114 -13.78 0.41 -10.39
N PHE A 115 -14.19 -0.71 -10.96
CA PHE A 115 -13.63 -1.22 -12.20
C PHE A 115 -14.31 -0.52 -13.37
N TRP A 116 -13.57 0.40 -13.99
CA TRP A 116 -14.03 1.17 -15.14
C TRP A 116 -13.74 0.43 -16.44
N LEU A 117 -14.76 0.29 -17.28
CA LEU A 117 -14.68 -0.40 -18.58
C LEU A 117 -14.30 0.53 -19.74
N GLY A 118 -14.42 1.85 -19.54
CA GLY A 118 -14.25 2.86 -20.58
C GLY A 118 -12.84 3.47 -20.63
N ALA A 119 -12.69 4.49 -21.47
CA ALA A 119 -11.51 5.35 -21.41
C ALA A 119 -11.58 6.25 -20.17
N LEU A 120 -10.43 6.68 -19.62
CA LEU A 120 -10.39 7.44 -18.36
C LEU A 120 -11.01 8.85 -18.52
N ASP A 121 -10.99 9.41 -19.72
CA ASP A 121 -11.62 10.68 -20.08
C ASP A 121 -13.14 10.59 -20.28
N GLU A 122 -13.69 9.36 -20.29
CA GLU A 122 -15.14 9.10 -20.31
C GLU A 122 -15.74 8.99 -18.90
N LEU A 123 -14.93 9.14 -17.84
CA LEU A 123 -15.44 9.13 -16.47
C LEU A 123 -16.50 10.24 -16.27
N PRO A 124 -17.59 9.97 -15.52
CA PRO A 124 -18.62 10.97 -15.28
C PRO A 124 -18.04 12.25 -14.66
N ASP A 125 -18.60 13.41 -15.00
CA ASP A 125 -18.08 14.72 -14.58
C ASP A 125 -18.09 14.93 -13.05
N TYR A 126 -18.97 14.21 -12.35
CA TYR A 126 -19.07 14.14 -10.89
C TYR A 126 -18.06 13.20 -10.23
N CYS A 127 -17.25 12.47 -11.00
CA CYS A 127 -16.15 11.65 -10.50
C CYS A 127 -14.82 12.40 -10.68
N ARG A 128 -14.25 12.91 -9.58
CA ARG A 128 -12.88 13.43 -9.57
C ARG A 128 -11.91 12.26 -9.40
N LEU A 129 -11.18 11.90 -10.46
CA LEU A 129 -10.15 10.86 -10.40
C LEU A 129 -9.08 11.20 -9.35
N ILE A 130 -8.82 10.26 -8.44
CA ILE A 130 -7.79 10.36 -7.38
C ILE A 130 -6.60 9.45 -7.74
N HIS A 131 -6.88 8.22 -8.17
CA HIS A 131 -5.84 7.23 -8.44
C HIS A 131 -6.31 6.20 -9.47
N VAL A 132 -5.36 5.71 -10.27
CA VAL A 132 -5.56 4.64 -11.24
C VAL A 132 -4.83 3.41 -10.73
N GLY A 133 -5.59 2.40 -10.33
CA GLY A 133 -5.08 1.12 -9.86
C GLY A 133 -4.79 0.15 -11.00
N PRO A 134 -4.62 -1.15 -10.68
CA PRO A 134 -4.24 -2.15 -11.67
C PRO A 134 -5.29 -2.32 -12.77
N ARG A 135 -4.80 -2.49 -14.00
CA ARG A 135 -5.61 -2.94 -15.13
C ARG A 135 -5.81 -4.45 -15.09
N VAL A 136 -7.02 -4.90 -15.40
CA VAL A 136 -7.41 -6.32 -15.42
C VAL A 136 -7.88 -6.73 -16.81
N ALA A 137 -7.44 -7.92 -17.24
CA ALA A 137 -7.75 -8.45 -18.56
C ALA A 137 -9.18 -9.00 -18.66
N ARG A 138 -9.75 -9.48 -17.55
CA ARG A 138 -11.10 -10.05 -17.46
C ARG A 138 -11.71 -9.67 -16.12
N LEU A 139 -13.03 -9.50 -16.07
CA LEU A 139 -13.78 -9.36 -14.82
C LEU A 139 -14.57 -10.64 -14.55
N ASN A 140 -14.86 -10.91 -13.29
CA ASN A 140 -15.65 -12.06 -12.86
C ASN A 140 -17.02 -11.58 -12.52
N GLU A 141 -18.01 -12.26 -13.07
CA GLU A 141 -19.40 -12.05 -12.75
C GLU A 141 -19.74 -12.72 -11.42
N ALA A 142 -20.34 -11.97 -10.49
CA ALA A 142 -21.06 -12.54 -9.36
C ALA A 142 -22.51 -12.85 -9.76
N ASP A 143 -23.12 -13.90 -9.19
CA ASP A 143 -24.58 -14.05 -9.29
C ASP A 143 -25.23 -12.89 -8.52
N PRO A 144 -26.07 -12.06 -9.16
CA PRO A 144 -26.71 -10.91 -8.50
C PRO A 144 -27.62 -11.29 -7.33
N ARG A 145 -27.89 -12.59 -7.10
CA ARG A 145 -28.72 -13.10 -5.99
C ARG A 145 -27.99 -13.30 -4.65
N ASP A 146 -26.68 -13.08 -4.59
CA ASP A 146 -25.84 -13.32 -3.38
C ASP A 146 -25.53 -12.05 -2.57
N ARG A 147 -26.35 -10.99 -2.64
CA ARG A 147 -26.18 -9.78 -1.83
C ARG A 147 -26.96 -9.88 -0.52
N ASP A 148 -26.31 -10.27 0.57
CA ASP A 148 -26.87 -10.06 1.91
C ASP A 148 -26.66 -8.58 2.31
N PRO A 149 -27.72 -7.75 2.39
CA PRO A 149 -27.58 -6.35 2.78
C PRO A 149 -26.97 -6.21 4.19
N ILE A 150 -26.31 -5.08 4.48
CA ILE A 150 -25.90 -4.75 5.85
C ILE A 150 -27.18 -4.66 6.71
N ALA A 151 -27.36 -5.60 7.63
CA ALA A 151 -28.54 -5.63 8.50
C ALA A 151 -28.57 -4.39 9.42
N ARG A 152 -29.70 -3.67 9.44
CA ARG A 152 -29.93 -2.53 10.33
C ARG A 152 -30.23 -3.02 11.76
N HIS A 153 -29.68 -2.36 12.79
CA HIS A 153 -30.21 -2.51 14.16
C HIS A 153 -30.18 -1.21 14.97
N ALA A 154 -31.13 -1.13 15.90
CA ALA A 154 -31.30 -0.03 16.84
C ALA A 154 -30.15 -0.01 17.86
N ALA A 155 -29.50 1.15 18.01
CA ALA A 155 -28.40 1.38 18.94
C ALA A 155 -28.75 0.84 20.34
N THR A 156 -28.10 -0.26 20.74
CA THR A 156 -28.19 -0.81 22.10
C THR A 156 -26.78 -0.98 22.66
N GLY A 157 -26.22 0.14 23.13
CA GLY A 157 -24.92 0.20 23.80
C GLY A 157 -23.72 0.22 22.84
N ARG A 158 -22.60 0.77 23.32
CA ARG A 158 -21.32 0.66 22.59
C ARG A 158 -20.70 -0.69 22.88
N GLY A 159 -20.27 -1.41 21.84
CA GLY A 159 -19.53 -2.65 22.02
C GLY A 159 -18.13 -2.32 22.48
N THR A 160 -17.68 -3.00 23.51
CA THR A 160 -16.44 -2.67 24.23
C THR A 160 -15.26 -3.52 23.80
N THR A 161 -15.52 -4.67 23.16
CA THR A 161 -14.48 -5.62 22.75
C THR A 161 -13.87 -5.21 21.40
N PRO A 162 -12.58 -4.90 21.27
CA PRO A 162 -12.00 -4.46 20.00
C PRO A 162 -11.98 -5.55 18.92
N ILE A 163 -12.00 -5.15 17.65
CA ILE A 163 -11.73 -5.99 16.49
C ILE A 163 -10.27 -5.79 16.10
N ILE A 164 -9.54 -6.87 15.86
CA ILE A 164 -8.20 -6.81 15.26
C ILE A 164 -8.27 -7.26 13.81
N ALA A 165 -7.60 -6.54 12.92
CA ALA A 165 -7.59 -6.86 11.51
C ALA A 165 -6.21 -6.76 10.89
N ALA A 166 -5.99 -7.49 9.80
CA ALA A 166 -4.74 -7.45 9.05
C ALA A 166 -4.99 -7.52 7.54
N ILE A 167 -4.20 -6.77 6.77
CA ILE A 167 -4.13 -6.84 5.30
C ILE A 167 -2.72 -7.28 4.93
N ASP A 168 -2.55 -8.48 4.37
CA ASP A 168 -1.23 -9.05 4.12
C ASP A 168 -1.24 -10.19 3.05
N ASP A 169 -0.12 -10.88 2.85
CA ASP A 169 0.08 -12.06 1.98
C ASP A 169 -0.09 -13.37 2.75
N GLY A 170 -0.66 -14.42 2.15
CA GLY A 170 -0.56 -15.79 2.65
C GLY A 170 -0.93 -15.98 4.13
N ILE A 171 -2.23 -15.98 4.42
CA ILE A 171 -2.76 -16.13 5.77
C ILE A 171 -3.20 -17.57 6.00
N GLY A 172 -2.49 -18.26 6.90
CA GLY A 172 -2.81 -19.58 7.39
C GLY A 172 -4.05 -19.56 8.29
N TYR A 173 -5.23 -19.35 7.71
CA TYR A 173 -6.46 -19.07 8.45
C TYR A 173 -6.97 -20.25 9.31
N LEU A 174 -6.59 -21.49 8.99
CA LEU A 174 -6.84 -22.68 9.82
C LEU A 174 -5.89 -22.79 11.02
N ASN A 175 -4.81 -22.01 11.12
CA ASN A 175 -3.80 -22.19 12.15
C ASN A 175 -4.39 -22.06 13.58
N ALA A 176 -4.00 -22.95 14.49
CA ALA A 176 -4.49 -22.99 15.88
C ALA A 176 -4.28 -21.68 16.65
N ARG A 177 -3.27 -20.90 16.25
CA ARG A 177 -3.01 -19.54 16.76
C ARG A 177 -4.17 -18.58 16.53
N PHE A 178 -5.07 -18.85 15.59
CA PHE A 178 -6.23 -18.02 15.25
C PHE A 178 -7.56 -18.67 15.67
N ARG A 179 -7.52 -19.73 16.49
CA ARG A 179 -8.72 -20.46 16.92
C ARG A 179 -9.20 -20.04 18.30
N ARG A 180 -10.52 -20.11 18.50
CA ARG A 180 -11.21 -19.90 19.79
C ARG A 180 -11.25 -21.20 20.58
N SER A 181 -11.39 -22.33 19.89
CA SER A 181 -11.35 -23.69 20.44
C SER A 181 -10.75 -24.65 19.39
N LEU A 182 -10.67 -25.95 19.68
CA LEU A 182 -10.13 -26.90 18.70
C LEU A 182 -10.91 -26.93 17.36
N SER A 183 -12.21 -26.59 17.41
CA SER A 183 -13.14 -26.67 16.29
C SER A 183 -13.66 -25.32 15.80
N GLU A 184 -13.33 -24.21 16.48
CA GLU A 184 -13.88 -22.89 16.15
C GLU A 184 -12.78 -21.86 15.92
N THR A 185 -12.89 -21.08 14.84
CA THR A 185 -11.99 -19.97 14.54
C THR A 185 -12.36 -18.68 15.27
N ARG A 186 -11.38 -17.78 15.46
CA ARG A 186 -11.58 -16.36 15.84
C ARG A 186 -11.71 -15.46 14.62
N ILE A 187 -11.38 -15.97 13.44
CA ILE A 187 -11.53 -15.26 12.17
C ILE A 187 -13.02 -15.21 11.84
N GLU A 188 -13.62 -14.04 12.04
CA GLU A 188 -15.04 -13.84 11.73
C GLU A 188 -15.25 -13.88 10.22
N LYS A 189 -14.37 -13.20 9.47
CA LYS A 189 -14.29 -13.28 8.01
C LYS A 189 -12.86 -13.08 7.53
N ILE A 190 -12.50 -13.79 6.47
CA ILE A 190 -11.28 -13.55 5.71
C ILE A 190 -11.59 -13.40 4.22
N TRP A 191 -11.07 -12.35 3.61
CA TRP A 191 -11.12 -12.17 2.17
C TRP A 191 -9.82 -12.66 1.52
N LEU A 192 -9.91 -13.77 0.80
CA LEU A 192 -8.84 -14.30 -0.03
C LEU A 192 -8.94 -13.64 -1.41
N GLN A 193 -8.30 -12.49 -1.59
CA GLN A 193 -8.32 -11.78 -2.86
C GLN A 193 -7.55 -12.57 -3.93
N SER A 194 -8.03 -12.44 -5.17
CA SER A 194 -7.33 -12.89 -6.37
C SER A 194 -7.46 -11.82 -7.45
N GLU A 195 -6.56 -11.80 -8.43
CA GLU A 195 -6.87 -11.06 -9.66
C GLU A 195 -8.17 -11.64 -10.26
N PRO A 196 -9.09 -10.81 -10.77
CA PRO A 196 -10.28 -11.28 -11.47
C PRO A 196 -9.92 -12.25 -12.61
N ARG A 197 -10.57 -13.42 -12.65
CA ARG A 197 -10.51 -14.42 -13.74
C ARG A 197 -11.88 -14.86 -14.28
N GLY A 198 -12.27 -14.39 -15.45
CA GLY A 198 -13.48 -14.89 -16.09
C GLY A 198 -13.30 -16.33 -16.57
N ASP A 199 -14.25 -17.21 -16.26
CA ASP A 199 -14.42 -18.46 -17.01
C ASP A 199 -14.71 -18.13 -18.49
N THR A 200 -14.36 -19.05 -19.40
CA THR A 200 -14.58 -18.91 -20.86
C THR A 200 -16.05 -19.00 -21.27
N HIS A 201 -16.97 -18.53 -20.44
CA HIS A 201 -18.36 -18.42 -20.81
C HIS A 201 -18.56 -17.08 -21.52
N GLY A 202 -19.13 -17.16 -22.73
CA GLY A 202 -19.40 -15.99 -23.55
C GLY A 202 -20.16 -14.96 -22.73
N VAL A 203 -19.71 -13.72 -22.82
CA VAL A 203 -20.33 -12.54 -22.21
C VAL A 203 -21.84 -12.56 -22.49
N VAL A 204 -22.66 -12.64 -21.45
CA VAL A 204 -24.10 -12.41 -21.55
C VAL A 204 -24.34 -11.02 -20.98
N GLU A 205 -24.67 -10.07 -21.85
CA GLU A 205 -25.13 -8.75 -21.42
C GLU A 205 -26.55 -8.85 -20.84
N PRO A 206 -26.87 -8.15 -19.73
CA PRO A 206 -26.00 -7.25 -18.96
C PRO A 206 -25.10 -7.98 -17.95
N LEU A 207 -23.81 -7.58 -17.90
CA LEU A 207 -22.79 -8.13 -16.99
C LEU A 207 -23.03 -7.73 -15.51
N PRO A 208 -23.15 -8.68 -14.55
CA PRO A 208 -23.37 -8.41 -13.11
C PRO A 208 -22.11 -7.90 -12.37
N ASP A 209 -22.18 -7.78 -11.03
CA ASP A 209 -21.12 -7.30 -10.13
C ASP A 209 -19.78 -8.03 -10.28
N VAL A 210 -18.69 -7.40 -9.85
CA VAL A 210 -17.35 -8.00 -9.90
C VAL A 210 -17.08 -8.88 -8.68
N ARG A 211 -16.49 -10.06 -8.88
CA ARG A 211 -15.92 -10.90 -7.81
C ARG A 211 -14.38 -10.91 -7.83
N ILE A 212 -13.74 -10.33 -6.81
CA ILE A 212 -12.29 -10.46 -6.57
C ILE A 212 -12.10 -11.56 -5.54
N GLY A 213 -11.62 -12.71 -5.99
CA GLY A 213 -11.35 -13.85 -5.12
C GLY A 213 -12.55 -14.37 -4.34
N GLN A 214 -12.36 -14.70 -3.07
CA GLN A 214 -13.35 -15.39 -2.24
C GLN A 214 -13.32 -14.92 -0.79
N VAL A 215 -14.50 -14.68 -0.21
CA VAL A 215 -14.66 -14.46 1.23
C VAL A 215 -15.00 -15.78 1.90
N LEU A 216 -14.31 -16.12 2.99
CA LEU A 216 -14.68 -17.20 3.89
C LEU A 216 -15.21 -16.62 5.19
N THR A 217 -16.37 -17.08 5.62
CA THR A 217 -16.93 -16.75 6.93
C THR A 217 -16.38 -17.69 8.00
N ARG A 218 -16.52 -17.32 9.27
CA ARG A 218 -16.27 -18.21 10.41
C ARG A 218 -16.90 -19.59 10.21
N ARG A 219 -18.16 -19.64 9.77
CA ARG A 219 -18.88 -20.90 9.52
C ARG A 219 -18.21 -21.76 8.44
N ASP A 220 -17.63 -21.15 7.42
CA ASP A 220 -16.94 -21.88 6.35
C ASP A 220 -15.60 -22.45 6.87
N ILE A 221 -14.88 -21.66 7.67
CA ILE A 221 -13.62 -22.09 8.30
C ILE A 221 -13.88 -23.21 9.31
N ASP A 222 -14.89 -23.05 10.18
CA ASP A 222 -15.27 -24.07 11.17
C ASP A 222 -15.70 -25.39 10.48
N ARG A 223 -16.34 -25.30 9.31
CA ARG A 223 -16.65 -26.49 8.51
C ARG A 223 -15.40 -27.17 7.97
N GLU A 224 -14.41 -26.42 7.51
CA GLU A 224 -13.11 -26.97 7.10
C GLU A 224 -12.41 -27.65 8.27
N LEU A 225 -12.37 -27.02 9.44
CA LEU A 225 -11.81 -27.59 10.67
C LEU A 225 -12.51 -28.90 11.04
N ALA A 226 -13.84 -28.97 10.91
CA ALA A 226 -14.63 -30.16 11.20
C ALA A 226 -14.37 -31.34 10.26
N THR A 227 -13.76 -31.12 9.08
CA THR A 227 -13.40 -32.23 8.17
C THR A 227 -12.32 -33.15 8.75
N GLY A 228 -11.47 -32.63 9.64
CA GLY A 228 -10.31 -33.35 10.16
C GLY A 228 -9.20 -33.61 9.14
N LEU A 229 -9.26 -32.99 7.95
CA LEU A 229 -8.21 -33.06 6.94
C LEU A 229 -7.00 -32.21 7.34
N ASP A 230 -5.82 -32.55 6.82
CA ASP A 230 -4.60 -31.80 7.05
C ASP A 230 -4.70 -30.36 6.50
N GLU A 231 -4.17 -29.39 7.25
CA GLU A 231 -4.21 -27.97 6.88
C GLU A 231 -3.58 -27.70 5.51
N ASP A 232 -2.45 -28.34 5.22
CA ASP A 232 -1.73 -28.18 3.95
C ASP A 232 -2.54 -28.71 2.75
N HIS A 233 -3.36 -29.75 2.95
CA HIS A 233 -4.25 -30.28 1.95
C HIS A 233 -5.38 -29.29 1.66
N LEU A 234 -6.00 -28.74 2.71
CA LEU A 234 -7.07 -27.73 2.60
C LEU A 234 -6.57 -26.46 1.93
N TYR A 235 -5.39 -25.96 2.29
CA TYR A 235 -4.78 -24.81 1.62
C TYR A 235 -4.50 -25.07 0.14
N ARG A 236 -3.92 -26.23 -0.20
CA ARG A 236 -3.65 -26.59 -1.61
C ARG A 236 -4.93 -26.70 -2.42
N MET A 237 -6.00 -27.28 -1.87
CA MET A 237 -7.31 -27.34 -2.52
C MET A 237 -7.87 -25.93 -2.75
N ARG A 238 -7.83 -25.07 -1.73
CA ARG A 238 -8.29 -23.68 -1.82
C ARG A 238 -7.53 -22.91 -2.88
N ASN A 239 -6.19 -22.97 -2.84
CA ASN A 239 -5.32 -22.28 -3.78
C ASN A 239 -5.51 -22.79 -5.21
N ALA A 240 -5.68 -24.11 -5.42
CA ALA A 240 -5.94 -24.66 -6.75
C ALA A 240 -7.25 -24.18 -7.38
N GLY A 241 -8.27 -23.89 -6.56
CA GLY A 241 -9.54 -23.30 -7.00
C GLY A 241 -9.50 -21.79 -7.22
N LEU A 242 -8.57 -21.08 -6.56
CA LEU A 242 -8.56 -19.62 -6.50
C LEU A 242 -7.44 -18.96 -7.33
N LEU A 243 -6.24 -19.55 -7.36
CA LEU A 243 -5.00 -18.93 -7.84
C LEU A 243 -4.49 -19.60 -9.14
N PRO A 244 -3.76 -18.89 -10.02
CA PRO A 244 -3.22 -19.49 -11.22
C PRO A 244 -2.04 -20.39 -10.85
N ARG A 245 -1.82 -21.47 -11.60
CA ARG A 245 -0.78 -22.46 -11.25
C ARG A 245 0.66 -21.93 -11.28
N ASP A 246 0.90 -20.81 -11.95
CA ASP A 246 2.23 -20.22 -12.17
C ASP A 246 2.57 -19.08 -11.20
N VAL A 247 1.65 -18.70 -10.31
CA VAL A 247 1.93 -17.73 -9.23
C VAL A 247 2.37 -18.44 -7.96
N ARG A 248 2.89 -17.68 -7.00
CA ARG A 248 3.19 -18.21 -5.67
C ARG A 248 1.91 -18.39 -4.87
N HIS A 249 1.72 -19.58 -4.32
CA HIS A 249 0.70 -19.87 -3.33
C HIS A 249 1.36 -19.85 -1.94
N SER A 250 1.37 -18.71 -1.27
CA SER A 250 2.15 -18.54 -0.04
C SER A 250 1.79 -19.53 1.07
N THR A 251 0.52 -19.94 1.18
CA THR A 251 0.05 -20.95 2.15
C THR A 251 0.37 -22.40 1.76
N ASP A 252 0.92 -22.67 0.57
CA ASP A 252 1.44 -24.00 0.20
C ASP A 252 2.87 -24.25 0.75
N HIS A 253 3.42 -23.31 1.51
CA HIS A 253 4.80 -23.34 2.02
C HIS A 253 4.87 -23.26 3.54
N ARG A 254 6.05 -23.57 4.10
CA ARG A 254 6.27 -23.58 5.56
C ARG A 254 5.98 -22.25 6.25
N ALA A 255 6.18 -21.14 5.54
CA ALA A 255 6.11 -19.79 6.08
C ALA A 255 5.54 -18.86 5.01
N ALA A 256 4.69 -17.95 5.47
CA ALA A 256 4.10 -16.87 4.68
C ALA A 256 4.12 -15.60 5.51
N HIS A 257 4.30 -14.46 4.85
CA HIS A 257 4.50 -13.17 5.53
C HIS A 257 3.30 -12.82 6.41
N GLY A 258 2.08 -12.87 5.86
CA GLY A 258 0.86 -12.51 6.58
C GLY A 258 0.46 -13.48 7.68
N THR A 259 0.78 -14.77 7.58
CA THR A 259 0.58 -15.68 8.73
C THR A 259 1.46 -15.26 9.91
N HIS A 260 2.72 -14.95 9.64
CA HIS A 260 3.67 -14.51 10.66
C HIS A 260 3.26 -13.16 11.26
N VAL A 261 2.87 -12.20 10.41
CA VAL A 261 2.38 -10.87 10.82
C VAL A 261 1.09 -10.98 11.64
N LEU A 262 0.13 -11.80 11.20
CA LEU A 262 -1.14 -11.98 11.91
C LEU A 262 -0.95 -12.68 13.26
N ASP A 263 -0.01 -13.61 13.39
CA ASP A 263 0.34 -14.20 14.70
C ASP A 263 0.91 -13.13 15.64
N LEU A 264 1.86 -12.32 15.16
CA LEU A 264 2.41 -11.21 15.94
C LEU A 264 1.36 -10.19 16.38
N ALA A 265 0.34 -9.95 15.55
CA ALA A 265 -0.74 -9.01 15.83
C ALA A 265 -1.82 -9.60 16.74
N ALA A 266 -2.33 -10.78 16.39
CA ALA A 266 -3.59 -11.32 16.91
C ALA A 266 -3.48 -12.74 17.46
N GLY A 267 -2.34 -13.42 17.31
CA GLY A 267 -2.16 -14.81 17.71
C GLY A 267 -2.41 -15.04 19.20
N ALA A 268 -3.16 -16.09 19.54
CA ALA A 268 -3.42 -16.49 20.92
C ALA A 268 -3.63 -18.00 20.99
N GLU A 269 -3.27 -18.61 22.12
CA GLU A 269 -3.61 -20.01 22.37
C GLU A 269 -5.05 -20.10 22.85
N CYS A 270 -5.83 -21.02 22.30
CA CYS A 270 -7.22 -21.23 22.72
C CYS A 270 -7.36 -21.68 24.18
N THR A 271 -6.30 -22.24 24.78
CA THR A 271 -6.26 -22.68 26.18
C THR A 271 -5.49 -21.73 27.10
N GLY A 272 -5.01 -20.60 26.59
CA GLY A 272 -4.25 -19.62 27.36
C GLY A 272 -5.10 -18.50 27.97
N ASP A 273 -4.44 -17.64 28.74
CA ASP A 273 -5.01 -16.44 29.38
C ASP A 273 -4.70 -15.14 28.60
N ASP A 274 -4.35 -15.28 27.32
CA ASP A 274 -4.04 -14.16 26.44
C ASP A 274 -5.30 -13.29 26.22
N PRO A 275 -5.27 -11.96 26.47
CA PRO A 275 -6.43 -11.10 26.27
C PRO A 275 -6.92 -11.07 24.82
N LEU A 276 -6.08 -11.46 23.85
CA LEU A 276 -6.48 -11.54 22.44
C LEU A 276 -7.29 -12.81 22.12
N ARG A 277 -7.33 -13.81 23.02
CA ARG A 277 -8.02 -15.09 22.79
C ARG A 277 -9.49 -14.91 22.42
N ASP A 278 -10.15 -13.90 22.95
CA ASP A 278 -11.59 -13.71 22.72
C ASP A 278 -11.89 -12.61 21.69
N LEU A 279 -10.85 -11.96 21.14
CA LEU A 279 -11.04 -10.92 20.13
C LEU A 279 -11.36 -11.49 18.75
N PRO A 280 -12.36 -10.93 18.05
CA PRO A 280 -12.64 -11.28 16.65
C PRO A 280 -11.55 -10.77 15.72
N ILE A 281 -11.27 -11.56 14.68
CA ILE A 281 -10.28 -11.25 13.64
C ILE A 281 -11.00 -11.00 12.30
N LEU A 282 -10.66 -9.90 11.63
CA LEU A 282 -10.92 -9.70 10.21
C LEU A 282 -9.61 -9.77 9.43
N ALA A 283 -9.59 -10.44 8.28
CA ALA A 283 -8.35 -10.59 7.52
C ALA A 283 -8.57 -10.39 6.04
N VAL A 284 -7.59 -9.79 5.37
CA VAL A 284 -7.52 -9.71 3.91
C VAL A 284 -6.19 -10.29 3.47
N GLN A 285 -6.25 -11.33 2.66
CA GLN A 285 -5.09 -11.83 1.93
C GLN A 285 -5.08 -11.20 0.53
N LEU A 286 -4.02 -10.48 0.19
CA LEU A 286 -3.87 -9.84 -1.13
C LEU A 286 -3.53 -10.87 -2.23
N PRO A 287 -3.79 -10.55 -3.51
CA PRO A 287 -3.40 -11.43 -4.62
C PRO A 287 -1.88 -11.57 -4.72
N PRO A 288 -1.35 -12.78 -5.02
CA PRO A 288 0.10 -12.98 -5.15
C PRO A 288 0.77 -12.06 -6.18
N ALA A 289 0.06 -11.69 -7.25
CA ALA A 289 0.57 -10.80 -8.28
C ALA A 289 0.72 -9.35 -7.80
N ALA A 290 -0.07 -8.91 -6.81
CA ALA A 290 0.07 -7.60 -6.19
C ALA A 290 1.32 -7.60 -5.29
N ILE A 291 1.49 -8.65 -4.49
CA ILE A 291 2.65 -8.81 -3.59
C ILE A 291 3.97 -8.93 -4.36
N ALA A 292 3.97 -9.67 -5.47
CA ALA A 292 5.16 -9.86 -6.31
C ALA A 292 5.62 -8.57 -7.02
N GLU A 293 4.77 -7.55 -7.09
CA GLU A 293 5.03 -6.26 -7.73
C GLU A 293 5.37 -5.24 -6.63
N THR A 294 6.66 -5.01 -6.40
CA THR A 294 7.16 -4.28 -5.24
C THR A 294 7.22 -2.76 -5.43
N SER A 295 6.92 -2.23 -6.63
CA SER A 295 6.84 -0.79 -6.83
C SER A 295 5.66 -0.18 -6.07
N GLY A 296 4.68 -1.01 -5.68
CA GLY A 296 3.56 -0.67 -4.83
C GLY A 296 2.27 -0.42 -5.60
N ARG A 297 2.32 -0.13 -6.90
CA ARG A 297 1.16 0.33 -7.69
C ARG A 297 0.01 -0.65 -7.68
N LYS A 298 0.29 -1.95 -7.89
CA LYS A 298 -0.75 -2.98 -7.78
C LYS A 298 -1.23 -3.14 -6.34
N THR A 299 -0.29 -3.17 -5.40
CA THR A 299 -0.56 -3.41 -3.98
C THR A 299 -1.46 -2.32 -3.39
N GLU A 300 -1.23 -1.04 -3.70
CA GLU A 300 -2.01 0.09 -3.17
C GLU A 300 -3.50 -0.05 -3.47
N GLY A 301 -3.87 -0.37 -4.72
CA GLY A 301 -5.27 -0.56 -5.10
C GLY A 301 -5.95 -1.72 -4.35
N TYR A 302 -5.26 -2.86 -4.23
CA TYR A 302 -5.79 -4.03 -3.50
C TYR A 302 -5.86 -3.80 -1.97
N VAL A 303 -4.91 -3.06 -1.40
CA VAL A 303 -4.95 -2.59 0.00
C VAL A 303 -6.12 -1.65 0.22
N ALA A 304 -6.36 -0.70 -0.68
CA ALA A 304 -7.44 0.28 -0.57
C ALA A 304 -8.82 -0.39 -0.52
N ILE A 305 -9.10 -1.31 -1.45
CA ILE A 305 -10.36 -2.07 -1.42
C ILE A 305 -10.41 -3.05 -0.25
N GLY A 306 -9.27 -3.60 0.18
CA GLY A 306 -9.16 -4.45 1.36
C GLY A 306 -9.51 -3.72 2.66
N LEU A 307 -9.02 -2.48 2.81
CA LEU A 307 -9.35 -1.62 3.95
C LEU A 307 -10.83 -1.23 3.94
N ARG A 308 -11.37 -0.83 2.78
CA ARG A 308 -12.80 -0.56 2.58
C ARG A 308 -13.66 -1.76 2.97
N TRP A 309 -13.22 -2.97 2.60
CA TRP A 309 -13.88 -4.21 3.00
C TRP A 309 -13.79 -4.45 4.51
N ILE A 310 -12.63 -4.30 5.15
CA ILE A 310 -12.49 -4.42 6.61
C ILE A 310 -13.40 -3.42 7.34
N VAL A 311 -13.44 -2.16 6.90
CA VAL A 311 -14.29 -1.12 7.49
C VAL A 311 -15.76 -1.51 7.33
N THR A 312 -16.15 -1.95 6.14
CA THR A 312 -17.54 -2.37 5.86
C THR A 312 -17.93 -3.60 6.66
N GLU A 313 -17.03 -4.57 6.81
CA GLU A 313 -17.27 -5.76 7.63
C GLU A 313 -17.24 -5.46 9.12
N ALA A 314 -16.40 -4.53 9.57
CA ALA A 314 -16.45 -4.02 10.93
C ALA A 314 -17.81 -3.39 11.20
N MET A 315 -18.35 -2.58 10.28
CA MET A 315 -19.72 -2.03 10.33
C MET A 315 -20.83 -3.08 10.19
N ARG A 316 -20.54 -4.31 9.72
CA ARG A 316 -21.51 -5.43 9.67
C ARG A 316 -21.47 -6.26 10.95
N ALA A 317 -20.27 -6.56 11.44
CA ALA A 317 -20.04 -7.24 12.71
C ALA A 317 -20.52 -6.36 13.89
N SER A 318 -20.39 -5.05 13.73
CA SER A 318 -21.06 -4.05 14.57
C SER A 318 -22.38 -3.68 13.92
N THR A 319 -23.47 -4.30 14.34
CA THR A 319 -24.80 -3.72 14.12
C THR A 319 -24.97 -2.45 15.00
N CYS A 320 -24.16 -1.42 14.70
CA CYS A 320 -24.08 -0.05 15.21
C CYS A 320 -23.70 0.16 16.69
N ASP A 321 -22.65 -0.50 17.17
CA ASP A 321 -22.15 -0.33 18.54
C ASP A 321 -20.79 0.39 18.64
N GLY A 322 -20.23 0.87 17.51
CA GLY A 322 -19.03 1.72 17.50
C GLY A 322 -17.77 1.05 18.07
N ARG A 323 -17.66 -0.29 17.97
CA ARG A 323 -16.52 -1.05 18.48
C ARG A 323 -15.19 -0.53 17.93
N PRO A 324 -14.13 -0.45 18.76
CA PRO A 324 -12.81 -0.08 18.26
C PRO A 324 -12.25 -1.12 17.27
N VAL A 325 -11.58 -0.64 16.23
CA VAL A 325 -10.92 -1.48 15.22
C VAL A 325 -9.43 -1.13 15.15
N VAL A 326 -8.57 -2.13 15.25
CA VAL A 326 -7.12 -2.01 15.01
C VAL A 326 -6.77 -2.75 13.73
N VAL A 327 -6.28 -2.04 12.72
CA VAL A 327 -5.82 -2.63 11.45
C VAL A 327 -4.30 -2.61 11.40
N ASN A 328 -3.68 -3.78 11.26
CA ASN A 328 -2.27 -3.88 10.93
C ASN A 328 -2.07 -3.86 9.40
N LEU A 329 -1.27 -2.90 8.92
CA LEU A 329 -0.89 -2.75 7.52
C LEU A 329 0.63 -2.83 7.38
N SER A 330 1.16 -4.04 7.18
CA SER A 330 2.60 -4.30 7.09
C SER A 330 3.12 -4.34 5.65
N LEU A 331 2.58 -3.46 4.81
CA LEU A 331 2.85 -3.36 3.38
C LEU A 331 3.02 -1.89 2.98
N GLY A 332 3.86 -1.64 1.98
CA GLY A 332 4.04 -0.30 1.43
C GLY A 332 5.23 -0.24 0.49
N ALA A 333 5.22 0.75 -0.39
CA ALA A 333 6.31 1.04 -1.31
C ALA A 333 6.91 2.42 -1.01
N LEU A 334 8.15 2.63 -1.43
CA LEU A 334 8.87 3.89 -1.26
C LEU A 334 8.39 4.98 -2.23
N GLY A 335 8.03 4.60 -3.46
CA GLY A 335 7.68 5.56 -4.52
C GLY A 335 6.33 6.24 -4.31
N GLY A 336 6.26 7.53 -4.66
CA GLY A 336 5.09 8.37 -4.44
C GLY A 336 5.49 9.74 -3.86
N PRO A 337 4.51 10.62 -3.56
CA PRO A 337 4.81 11.98 -3.12
C PRO A 337 5.52 12.03 -1.75
N GLY A 338 5.29 11.04 -0.88
CA GLY A 338 5.92 10.96 0.43
C GLY A 338 5.25 11.81 1.52
N ASP A 339 4.13 12.45 1.19
CA ASP A 339 3.37 13.39 2.02
C ASP A 339 1.89 12.97 2.14
N GLU A 340 1.04 13.83 2.72
CA GLU A 340 -0.38 13.57 2.93
C GLU A 340 -1.20 13.37 1.63
N THR A 341 -0.66 13.76 0.48
CA THR A 341 -1.31 13.61 -0.83
C THR A 341 -1.05 12.23 -1.48
N ALA A 342 -0.27 11.37 -0.83
CA ALA A 342 -0.13 9.99 -1.26
C ALA A 342 -1.49 9.28 -1.24
N PHE A 343 -1.79 8.50 -2.28
CA PHE A 343 -3.09 7.84 -2.42
C PHE A 343 -3.49 7.04 -1.17
N LEU A 344 -2.60 6.21 -0.62
CA LEU A 344 -2.89 5.46 0.60
C LEU A 344 -3.01 6.35 1.85
N ALA A 345 -2.31 7.48 1.94
CA ALA A 345 -2.43 8.41 3.08
C ALA A 345 -3.83 9.01 3.10
N GLU A 346 -4.25 9.51 1.94
CA GLU A 346 -5.57 10.07 1.71
C GLU A 346 -6.68 9.02 1.92
N TRP A 347 -6.52 7.82 1.35
CA TRP A 347 -7.52 6.74 1.44
C TRP A 347 -7.68 6.25 2.87
N CYS A 348 -6.59 5.96 3.59
CA CYS A 348 -6.63 5.58 5.01
C CYS A 348 -7.33 6.64 5.85
N SER A 349 -6.99 7.92 5.65
CA SER A 349 -7.60 9.03 6.40
C SER A 349 -9.10 9.15 6.13
N SER A 350 -9.54 8.88 4.90
CA SER A 350 -10.96 8.86 4.53
C SER A 350 -11.71 7.70 5.18
N GLU A 351 -11.11 6.51 5.22
CA GLU A 351 -11.71 5.34 5.88
C GLU A 351 -11.82 5.54 7.40
N ILE A 352 -10.82 6.17 8.02
CA ILE A 352 -10.87 6.56 9.43
C ILE A 352 -12.03 7.52 9.68
N ALA A 353 -12.12 8.61 8.92
CA ALA A 353 -13.18 9.60 9.07
C ALA A 353 -14.57 9.03 8.77
N ARG A 354 -14.67 8.13 7.78
CA ARG A 354 -15.90 7.42 7.43
C ARG A 354 -16.37 6.50 8.56
N TYR A 355 -15.48 5.69 9.13
CA TYR A 355 -15.82 4.79 10.23
C TYR A 355 -16.29 5.57 11.46
N GLU A 356 -15.58 6.64 11.83
CA GLU A 356 -15.98 7.53 12.93
C GLU A 356 -17.35 8.17 12.67
N ARG A 357 -17.58 8.72 11.47
CA ARG A 357 -18.85 9.35 11.10
C ARG A 357 -20.03 8.38 11.16
N LEU A 358 -19.86 7.18 10.60
CA LEU A 358 -20.97 6.22 10.46
C LEU A 358 -21.26 5.42 11.73
N THR A 359 -20.28 5.30 12.65
CA THR A 359 -20.42 4.42 13.83
C THR A 359 -20.17 5.11 15.17
N GLY A 360 -19.53 6.28 15.19
CA GLY A 360 -18.98 6.91 16.40
C GLY A 360 -17.83 6.12 17.04
N GLY A 361 -17.36 5.06 16.40
CA GLY A 361 -16.25 4.21 16.84
C GLY A 361 -14.90 4.69 16.31
N ARG A 362 -13.82 4.09 16.84
CA ARG A 362 -12.44 4.43 16.46
C ARG A 362 -11.83 3.36 15.57
N LEU A 363 -11.31 3.79 14.41
CA LEU A 363 -10.43 2.99 13.54
C LEU A 363 -8.99 3.46 13.73
N GLN A 364 -8.13 2.62 14.29
CA GLN A 364 -6.68 2.85 14.31
C GLN A 364 -6.01 1.96 13.26
N ILE A 365 -5.18 2.56 12.42
CA ILE A 365 -4.32 1.83 11.49
C ILE A 365 -2.88 1.93 12.00
N VAL A 366 -2.20 0.78 12.05
CA VAL A 366 -0.80 0.64 12.45
C VAL A 366 -0.03 0.08 11.26
N ALA A 367 0.88 0.88 10.73
CA ALA A 367 1.59 0.62 9.50
C ALA A 367 3.10 0.42 9.72
N ALA A 368 3.72 -0.42 8.89
CA ALA A 368 5.17 -0.55 8.86
C ALA A 368 5.83 0.67 8.19
N TYR A 369 6.90 1.20 8.78
CA TYR A 369 7.53 2.44 8.28
C TYR A 369 8.40 2.24 7.03
N GLY A 370 9.00 1.06 6.85
CA GLY A 370 9.83 0.73 5.68
C GLY A 370 11.21 0.20 6.04
N ASN A 371 11.82 -0.51 5.09
CA ASN A 371 13.11 -1.22 5.27
C ASN A 371 14.23 -0.74 4.33
N ALA A 372 14.02 0.36 3.60
CA ALA A 372 14.85 0.72 2.45
C ALA A 372 16.06 1.64 2.76
N ARG A 373 16.44 1.77 4.04
CA ARG A 373 17.45 2.75 4.47
C ARG A 373 18.81 2.59 3.76
N LEU A 374 19.18 1.35 3.47
CA LEU A 374 20.51 0.99 2.94
C LEU A 374 20.49 0.65 1.45
N ASP A 375 19.33 0.77 0.80
CA ASP A 375 19.12 0.27 -0.56
C ASP A 375 19.53 1.29 -1.64
N GLN A 376 20.04 2.46 -1.25
CA GLN A 376 20.49 3.54 -2.14
C GLN A 376 19.40 3.99 -3.14
N LEU A 377 18.15 4.05 -2.65
CA LEU A 377 16.99 4.36 -3.49
C LEU A 377 16.66 5.86 -3.54
N VAL A 378 17.28 6.69 -2.71
CA VAL A 378 16.92 8.10 -2.56
C VAL A 378 18.15 8.98 -2.74
N ALA A 379 18.02 10.01 -3.57
CA ALA A 379 18.96 11.11 -3.65
C ALA A 379 18.25 12.46 -3.54
N ARG A 380 18.90 13.43 -2.90
CA ARG A 380 18.36 14.77 -2.63
C ARG A 380 19.48 15.79 -2.78
N LYS A 381 19.23 16.87 -3.52
CA LYS A 381 20.21 17.95 -3.69
C LYS A 381 19.54 19.28 -3.99
N GLU A 382 20.08 20.37 -3.43
CA GLU A 382 19.84 21.71 -3.97
C GLU A 382 20.69 21.89 -5.23
N VAL A 383 20.04 21.97 -6.38
CA VAL A 383 20.70 22.07 -7.68
C VAL A 383 20.74 23.51 -8.15
N CYS A 384 21.83 23.87 -8.82
CA CYS A 384 22.00 25.09 -9.60
C CYS A 384 22.88 24.80 -10.82
N ALA A 385 23.14 25.79 -11.66
CA ALA A 385 23.96 25.64 -12.86
C ALA A 385 25.38 25.08 -12.56
N ASP A 386 26.01 25.54 -11.48
CA ASP A 386 27.38 25.11 -11.10
C ASP A 386 27.40 23.83 -10.24
N ALA A 387 26.24 23.40 -9.73
CA ALA A 387 26.12 22.24 -8.86
C ALA A 387 24.91 21.37 -9.24
N PRO A 388 24.88 20.77 -10.45
CA PRO A 388 23.78 19.93 -10.88
C PRO A 388 23.65 18.69 -9.98
N LEU A 389 22.45 18.12 -9.91
CA LEU A 389 22.27 16.74 -9.46
C LEU A 389 22.84 15.85 -10.56
N ALA A 390 23.86 15.04 -10.26
CA ALA A 390 24.45 14.08 -11.19
C ALA A 390 24.47 12.71 -10.53
N LEU A 391 23.82 11.72 -11.16
CA LEU A 391 23.62 10.38 -10.64
C LEU A 391 23.83 9.33 -11.73
N ASP A 392 24.38 8.18 -11.36
CA ASP A 392 24.29 6.96 -12.15
C ASP A 392 23.11 6.13 -11.60
N TRP A 393 22.03 5.98 -12.37
CA TRP A 393 20.99 4.99 -12.06
C TRP A 393 21.41 3.62 -12.60
N ARG A 394 21.71 2.70 -11.69
CA ARG A 394 22.28 1.38 -11.98
C ARG A 394 21.18 0.35 -12.25
N ILE A 395 20.79 0.24 -13.51
CA ILE A 395 19.87 -0.82 -13.97
C ILE A 395 20.60 -2.17 -14.00
N GLN A 396 20.06 -3.17 -13.32
CA GLN A 396 20.70 -4.47 -13.18
C GLN A 396 20.52 -5.35 -14.43
N PRO A 397 21.53 -6.16 -14.81
CA PRO A 397 21.36 -7.19 -15.84
C PRO A 397 20.56 -8.38 -15.30
N ASP A 398 19.87 -9.13 -16.17
CA ASP A 398 18.98 -10.23 -15.80
C ASP A 398 17.83 -9.81 -14.86
N ASP A 399 17.31 -8.61 -15.08
CA ASP A 399 16.10 -8.11 -14.43
C ASP A 399 14.88 -8.34 -15.34
N ARG A 400 13.89 -9.07 -14.84
CA ARG A 400 12.63 -9.41 -15.54
C ARG A 400 11.48 -8.47 -15.22
N THR A 401 11.70 -7.48 -14.37
CA THR A 401 10.74 -6.42 -14.07
C THR A 401 11.13 -5.11 -14.76
N ALA A 402 10.18 -4.18 -14.85
CA ALA A 402 10.49 -2.83 -15.26
C ALA A 402 11.03 -2.04 -14.07
N SER A 403 12.03 -1.20 -14.30
CA SER A 403 12.59 -0.33 -13.27
C SER A 403 12.03 1.08 -13.41
N PHE A 404 11.78 1.74 -12.28
CA PHE A 404 11.21 3.09 -12.24
C PHE A 404 12.01 4.03 -11.34
N LEU A 405 12.11 5.28 -11.76
CA LEU A 405 12.72 6.36 -11.00
C LEU A 405 11.87 7.63 -11.11
N GLU A 406 11.59 8.27 -9.99
CA GLU A 406 10.89 9.56 -9.92
C GLU A 406 11.88 10.70 -9.68
N LEU A 407 11.90 11.69 -10.56
CA LEU A 407 12.56 12.98 -10.32
C LEU A 407 11.50 13.99 -9.89
N ARG A 408 11.62 14.58 -8.70
CA ARG A 408 10.66 15.54 -8.16
C ARG A 408 11.30 16.90 -7.93
N ALA A 409 10.59 17.95 -8.32
CA ALA A 409 10.94 19.35 -8.11
C ALA A 409 9.77 20.07 -7.42
N PRO A 410 9.77 20.25 -6.09
CA PRO A 410 8.66 20.86 -5.37
C PRO A 410 8.38 22.32 -5.76
N GLY A 411 9.40 23.05 -6.24
CA GLY A 411 9.24 24.42 -6.78
C GLY A 411 8.83 24.47 -8.25
N GLY A 412 8.32 23.38 -8.81
CA GLY A 412 7.94 23.25 -10.22
C GLY A 412 9.13 22.99 -11.16
N GLY A 413 8.81 22.65 -12.41
CA GLY A 413 9.80 22.31 -13.45
C GLY A 413 10.48 23.51 -14.12
N ALA A 414 9.85 24.69 -14.07
CA ALA A 414 10.33 25.87 -14.78
C ALA A 414 11.78 26.22 -14.45
N GLY A 415 12.57 26.54 -15.49
CA GLY A 415 13.99 26.91 -15.37
C GLY A 415 14.93 25.75 -15.07
N LYS A 416 14.46 24.49 -15.12
CA LYS A 416 15.27 23.28 -14.94
C LYS A 416 15.50 22.58 -16.26
N ARG A 417 16.66 21.96 -16.40
CA ARG A 417 17.02 21.13 -17.56
C ARG A 417 17.43 19.74 -17.10
N VAL A 418 16.90 18.74 -17.80
CA VAL A 418 17.12 17.33 -17.51
C VAL A 418 17.90 16.68 -18.66
N SER A 419 18.91 15.90 -18.30
CA SER A 419 19.68 15.09 -19.24
C SER A 419 19.64 13.61 -18.83
N VAL A 420 19.36 12.74 -19.80
CA VAL A 420 19.33 11.29 -19.64
C VAL A 420 20.24 10.65 -20.69
N THR A 421 21.29 9.96 -20.23
CA THR A 421 22.20 9.21 -21.10
C THR A 421 22.02 7.72 -20.87
N VAL A 422 21.67 7.00 -21.94
CA VAL A 422 21.51 5.54 -21.95
C VAL A 422 22.90 4.86 -21.94
N PRO A 423 23.09 3.68 -21.32
CA PRO A 423 24.35 2.92 -21.36
C PRO A 423 24.62 2.27 -22.74
N ASP A 424 24.39 3.01 -23.82
CA ASP A 424 24.77 2.67 -25.19
C ASP A 424 25.29 3.94 -25.88
N PRO A 425 26.59 4.04 -26.18
CA PRO A 425 27.18 5.26 -26.76
C PRO A 425 26.67 5.58 -28.16
N ARG A 426 25.92 4.67 -28.81
CA ARG A 426 25.30 4.90 -30.11
C ARG A 426 23.97 5.65 -30.00
N ILE A 427 23.38 5.72 -28.81
CA ILE A 427 22.15 6.44 -28.54
C ILE A 427 22.52 7.83 -28.04
N ALA A 428 22.06 8.87 -28.74
CA ALA A 428 22.28 10.24 -28.32
C ALA A 428 21.63 10.52 -26.95
N PRO A 429 22.27 11.29 -26.05
CA PRO A 429 21.64 11.74 -24.82
C PRO A 429 20.34 12.50 -25.09
N LEU A 430 19.33 12.25 -24.27
CA LEU A 430 18.12 13.08 -24.24
C LEU A 430 18.42 14.31 -23.38
N VAL A 431 18.28 15.51 -23.94
CA VAL A 431 18.41 16.77 -23.21
C VAL A 431 17.18 17.60 -23.49
N LEU A 432 16.47 18.00 -22.43
CA LEU A 432 15.29 18.86 -22.53
C LEU A 432 15.16 19.77 -21.33
N ASP A 433 14.56 20.94 -21.53
CA ASP A 433 13.99 21.70 -20.42
C ASP A 433 12.86 20.87 -19.78
N TRP A 434 12.60 21.06 -18.49
CA TRP A 434 11.62 20.25 -17.77
C TRP A 434 10.25 20.37 -18.46
N PRO A 435 9.68 19.25 -18.94
CA PRO A 435 8.49 19.26 -19.77
C PRO A 435 7.22 19.55 -18.95
N ASP A 436 6.22 20.18 -19.59
CA ASP A 436 4.90 20.37 -18.98
C ASP A 436 4.23 19.02 -18.67
N ALA A 437 3.35 19.01 -17.67
CA ALA A 437 2.59 17.81 -17.30
C ALA A 437 1.82 17.24 -18.50
N GLY A 438 1.75 15.91 -18.58
CA GLY A 438 1.14 15.16 -19.68
C GLY A 438 2.08 14.92 -20.88
N GLN A 439 3.22 15.61 -21.00
CA GLN A 439 4.18 15.35 -22.08
C GLN A 439 4.97 14.06 -21.86
N VAL A 440 5.28 13.37 -22.97
CA VAL A 440 5.96 12.07 -22.96
C VAL A 440 7.13 12.07 -23.95
N ARG A 441 8.23 11.42 -23.55
CA ARG A 441 9.33 11.02 -24.44
C ARG A 441 9.47 9.50 -24.40
N LEU A 442 9.49 8.86 -25.56
CA LEU A 442 9.65 7.41 -25.69
C LEU A 442 10.99 7.09 -26.33
N LEU A 443 11.71 6.12 -25.76
CA LEU A 443 12.84 5.45 -26.39
C LEU A 443 12.35 4.13 -26.96
N GLN A 444 12.42 3.99 -28.29
CA GLN A 444 11.85 2.84 -28.98
C GLN A 444 12.90 2.04 -29.74
N ARG A 445 12.67 0.74 -29.86
CA ARG A 445 13.35 -0.16 -30.79
C ARG A 445 12.29 -0.79 -31.68
N GLY A 446 12.17 -0.30 -32.91
CA GLY A 446 11.04 -0.63 -33.78
C GLY A 446 9.73 -0.21 -33.13
N ARG A 447 8.78 -1.14 -33.05
CA ARG A 447 7.47 -0.93 -32.40
C ARG A 447 7.50 -1.02 -30.86
N HIS A 448 8.62 -1.41 -30.26
CA HIS A 448 8.68 -1.70 -28.83
C HIS A 448 9.24 -0.50 -28.05
N VAL A 449 8.51 -0.06 -27.03
CA VAL A 449 8.99 0.93 -26.06
C VAL A 449 9.97 0.23 -25.11
N ILE A 450 11.21 0.74 -25.01
CA ILE A 450 12.24 0.20 -24.11
C ILE A 450 12.55 1.14 -22.94
N ALA A 451 12.22 2.42 -23.06
CA ALA A 451 12.18 3.35 -21.94
C ALA A 451 11.21 4.49 -22.24
N ALA A 452 10.75 5.17 -21.20
CA ALA A 452 9.88 6.33 -21.32
C ALA A 452 10.16 7.34 -20.20
N LEU A 453 9.98 8.61 -20.50
CA LEU A 453 9.97 9.71 -19.55
C LEU A 453 8.60 10.38 -19.61
N TYR A 454 7.87 10.28 -18.50
CA TYR A 454 6.54 10.85 -18.34
C TYR A 454 6.60 12.07 -17.45
N SER A 455 6.11 13.21 -17.92
CA SER A 455 5.87 14.37 -17.06
C SER A 455 4.50 14.26 -16.44
N VAL A 456 4.42 14.25 -15.12
CA VAL A 456 3.15 14.13 -14.39
C VAL A 456 2.98 15.30 -13.43
N SER A 457 1.73 15.71 -13.24
CA SER A 457 1.39 16.72 -12.25
C SER A 457 1.84 16.29 -10.85
N ALA A 458 2.35 17.23 -10.07
CA ALA A 458 2.61 17.02 -8.66
C ALA A 458 1.83 18.05 -7.81
N PRO A 459 1.49 17.70 -6.56
CA PRO A 459 0.76 18.60 -5.66
C PRO A 459 1.50 19.92 -5.42
N ALA A 460 0.74 20.92 -4.95
CA ALA A 460 1.27 22.21 -4.49
C ALA A 460 2.17 22.98 -5.49
N GLY A 461 1.92 22.80 -6.80
CA GLY A 461 2.71 23.47 -7.85
C GLY A 461 4.08 22.83 -8.11
N GLY A 462 4.33 21.64 -7.57
CA GLY A 462 5.51 20.84 -7.89
C GLY A 462 5.44 20.24 -9.30
N ALA A 463 6.55 19.64 -9.72
CA ALA A 463 6.61 18.83 -10.94
C ALA A 463 7.30 17.48 -10.67
N CYS A 464 6.90 16.45 -11.40
CA CYS A 464 7.45 15.11 -11.30
C CYS A 464 7.72 14.51 -12.68
N LEU A 465 8.88 13.90 -12.87
CA LEU A 465 9.16 13.04 -14.01
C LEU A 465 9.24 11.60 -13.54
N VAL A 466 8.52 10.70 -14.21
CA VAL A 466 8.66 9.25 -14.02
C VAL A 466 9.45 8.70 -15.19
N LEU A 467 10.64 8.18 -14.90
CA LEU A 467 11.45 7.42 -15.84
C LEU A 467 11.11 5.94 -15.67
N ALA A 468 10.65 5.31 -16.74
CA ALA A 468 10.36 3.87 -16.78
C ALA A 468 11.29 3.19 -17.77
N VAL A 469 11.89 2.07 -17.37
CA VAL A 469 12.83 1.30 -18.19
C VAL A 469 12.34 -0.14 -18.29
N ALA A 470 12.31 -0.67 -19.51
CA ALA A 470 11.88 -2.05 -19.75
C ALA A 470 12.82 -3.07 -19.10
N PRO A 471 12.32 -4.30 -18.84
CA PRO A 471 13.17 -5.40 -18.38
C PRO A 471 14.46 -5.56 -19.19
N THR A 472 15.53 -5.97 -18.51
CA THR A 472 16.82 -6.32 -19.12
C THR A 472 16.95 -7.81 -19.43
N ALA A 473 16.00 -8.62 -18.97
CA ALA A 473 15.76 -9.99 -19.39
C ALA A 473 14.25 -10.28 -19.49
N ARG A 474 13.87 -11.19 -20.38
CA ARG A 474 12.49 -11.66 -20.55
C ARG A 474 12.49 -13.03 -21.24
N TRP A 475 11.36 -13.73 -21.16
CA TRP A 475 11.16 -15.02 -21.82
C TRP A 475 10.34 -14.92 -23.11
N ASP A 476 9.77 -13.75 -23.38
CA ASP A 476 9.01 -13.43 -24.58
C ASP A 476 9.87 -12.68 -25.61
N ASP A 477 9.31 -12.42 -26.80
CA ASP A 477 9.98 -11.71 -27.90
C ASP A 477 9.97 -10.17 -27.75
N GLY A 478 9.70 -9.64 -26.56
CA GLY A 478 9.70 -8.19 -26.36
C GLY A 478 11.10 -7.58 -26.41
N ALA A 479 11.18 -6.27 -26.61
CA ALA A 479 12.46 -5.58 -26.59
C ALA A 479 13.02 -5.41 -25.17
N LEU A 480 14.35 -5.50 -25.06
CA LEU A 480 15.09 -5.33 -23.82
C LEU A 480 15.70 -3.94 -23.74
N ALA A 481 15.64 -3.34 -22.55
CA ALA A 481 16.44 -2.16 -22.25
C ALA A 481 17.90 -2.54 -21.98
N PRO A 482 18.87 -1.65 -22.29
CA PRO A 482 20.25 -1.87 -21.91
C PRO A 482 20.43 -1.75 -20.38
N ALA A 483 21.04 -2.78 -19.79
CA ALA A 483 21.50 -2.75 -18.41
C ALA A 483 22.74 -1.86 -18.25
N GLY A 484 23.00 -1.37 -17.03
CA GLY A 484 24.17 -0.56 -16.71
C GLY A 484 23.81 0.83 -16.19
N ALA A 485 24.75 1.76 -16.36
CA ALA A 485 24.65 3.12 -15.82
C ALA A 485 23.84 4.03 -16.73
N TRP A 486 22.60 4.30 -16.35
CA TRP A 486 21.81 5.38 -16.94
C TRP A 486 22.20 6.68 -16.23
N LYS A 487 22.87 7.58 -16.95
CA LYS A 487 23.34 8.83 -16.33
C LYS A 487 22.23 9.85 -16.34
N LEU A 488 21.95 10.41 -15.18
CA LEU A 488 20.94 11.43 -14.96
C LEU A 488 21.61 12.71 -14.50
N SER A 489 21.24 13.83 -15.12
CA SER A 489 21.64 15.16 -14.67
C SER A 489 20.45 16.11 -14.62
N VAL A 490 20.32 16.86 -13.53
CA VAL A 490 19.35 17.96 -13.41
C VAL A 490 20.07 19.23 -12.98
N GLU A 491 20.00 20.25 -13.82
CA GLU A 491 20.49 21.60 -13.55
C GLU A 491 19.31 22.59 -13.46
N SER A 492 19.53 23.71 -12.77
CA SER A 492 18.51 24.74 -12.58
C SER A 492 19.13 26.12 -12.66
N ALA A 493 18.43 27.07 -13.29
CA ALA A 493 18.88 28.47 -13.37
C ALA A 493 18.94 29.16 -11.99
N ALA A 494 18.05 28.76 -11.07
CA ALA A 494 18.04 29.20 -9.67
C ALA A 494 18.22 27.99 -8.74
N SER A 495 18.74 28.22 -7.52
CA SER A 495 18.83 27.15 -6.53
C SER A 495 17.46 26.51 -6.29
N ALA A 496 17.37 25.20 -6.44
CA ALA A 496 16.13 24.47 -6.28
C ALA A 496 16.37 23.05 -5.74
N LEU A 497 15.53 22.60 -4.82
CA LEU A 497 15.55 21.20 -4.38
C LEU A 497 15.10 20.29 -5.54
N VAL A 498 15.89 19.25 -5.80
CA VAL A 498 15.51 18.11 -6.66
C VAL A 498 15.78 16.83 -5.89
N THR A 499 14.85 15.89 -6.00
CA THR A 499 14.99 14.55 -5.43
C THR A 499 14.86 13.49 -6.51
N ALA A 500 15.62 12.40 -6.39
CA ALA A 500 15.48 11.20 -7.21
C ALA A 500 15.11 10.02 -6.31
N GLU A 501 14.05 9.30 -6.65
CA GLU A 501 13.52 8.19 -5.85
C GLU A 501 13.33 6.96 -6.76
N VAL A 502 14.14 5.93 -6.55
CA VAL A 502 14.03 4.65 -7.25
C VAL A 502 12.96 3.82 -6.57
N LEU A 503 12.03 3.29 -7.36
CA LEU A 503 11.02 2.38 -6.83
C LEU A 503 11.60 0.99 -6.65
N ARG A 504 11.02 0.27 -5.70
CA ARG A 504 11.41 -1.11 -5.46
C ARG A 504 11.01 -1.98 -6.64
N ASP A 505 11.94 -2.79 -7.07
CA ASP A 505 11.79 -3.85 -8.06
C ASP A 505 12.52 -5.12 -7.58
N ASP A 506 12.74 -5.26 -6.27
CA ASP A 506 13.26 -6.49 -5.66
C ASP A 506 12.19 -7.60 -5.63
N THR A 507 12.65 -8.86 -5.50
CA THR A 507 11.75 -10.00 -5.35
C THR A 507 11.45 -10.25 -3.87
N PRO A 508 10.17 -10.24 -3.44
CA PRO A 508 9.81 -10.56 -2.06
C PRO A 508 10.24 -11.98 -1.66
N TYR A 509 10.49 -12.19 -0.36
CA TYR A 509 10.90 -13.49 0.16
C TYR A 509 9.95 -14.62 -0.26
N GLY A 510 10.51 -15.72 -0.77
CA GLY A 510 9.76 -16.89 -1.20
C GLY A 510 9.20 -16.81 -2.63
N PHE A 511 9.13 -15.63 -3.24
CA PHE A 511 8.69 -15.49 -4.64
C PHE A 511 9.80 -15.91 -5.61
N ARG A 512 9.42 -16.29 -6.83
CA ARG A 512 10.40 -16.63 -7.88
C ARG A 512 11.20 -15.36 -8.23
N PRO A 513 12.54 -15.42 -8.26
CA PRO A 513 13.36 -14.29 -8.66
C PRO A 513 12.95 -13.77 -10.05
N ARG A 514 12.39 -12.57 -10.06
CA ARG A 514 12.02 -11.83 -11.27
C ARG A 514 12.78 -10.52 -11.31
N GLY A 515 12.64 -9.75 -10.24
CA GLY A 515 13.21 -8.42 -10.14
C GLY A 515 14.60 -8.40 -9.52
N ARG A 516 15.44 -7.46 -9.97
CA ARG A 516 16.76 -7.18 -9.40
C ARG A 516 16.88 -5.70 -9.10
N GLN A 517 16.87 -5.36 -7.80
CA GLN A 517 16.80 -3.97 -7.35
C GLN A 517 17.77 -3.04 -8.07
N SER A 518 17.23 -2.11 -8.85
CA SER A 518 18.03 -0.99 -9.38
C SER A 518 18.33 0.01 -8.27
N TYR A 519 19.44 0.75 -8.37
CA TYR A 519 19.85 1.66 -7.29
C TYR A 519 20.58 2.90 -7.83
N LEU A 520 20.67 3.94 -7.01
CA LEU A 520 21.41 5.16 -7.32
C LEU A 520 22.87 5.02 -6.90
N ASP A 521 23.78 5.50 -7.74
CA ASP A 521 25.20 5.55 -7.46
C ASP A 521 25.77 6.95 -7.76
N ALA A 522 26.71 7.37 -6.91
CA ALA A 522 27.35 8.67 -6.97
C ALA A 522 28.72 8.59 -6.24
N PRO A 523 29.70 9.43 -6.63
CA PRO A 523 30.98 9.47 -5.93
C PRO A 523 30.84 10.03 -4.50
N GLY A 524 31.78 9.67 -3.63
CA GLY A 524 31.88 10.21 -2.26
C GLY A 524 31.25 9.31 -1.20
N TRP A 525 32.02 8.33 -0.70
CA TRP A 525 31.59 7.41 0.36
C TRP A 525 32.60 7.43 1.50
N ASP A 526 32.09 7.54 2.72
CA ASP A 526 32.83 7.55 3.98
C ASP A 526 32.60 6.27 4.78
N TRP A 527 33.43 6.07 5.81
CA TRP A 527 33.31 4.96 6.74
C TRP A 527 32.00 5.01 7.54
N ASP A 528 31.24 3.93 7.48
CA ASP A 528 30.08 3.67 8.32
C ASP A 528 30.45 2.72 9.46
N ALA A 529 30.42 3.22 10.71
CA ALA A 529 30.68 2.41 11.88
C ALA A 529 29.58 1.36 12.18
N GLU A 530 28.33 1.61 11.79
CA GLU A 530 27.21 0.67 11.95
C GLU A 530 27.40 -0.55 11.03
N LEU A 531 27.96 -0.33 9.82
CA LEU A 531 28.17 -1.38 8.82
C LEU A 531 29.59 -1.94 8.77
N GLY A 532 30.58 -1.23 9.32
CA GLY A 532 31.98 -1.63 9.28
C GLY A 532 32.59 -1.53 7.87
N GLY A 533 32.22 -0.52 7.09
CA GLY A 533 32.68 -0.35 5.70
C GLY A 533 32.41 1.04 5.13
N ASN A 534 32.97 1.34 3.95
CA ASN A 534 32.77 2.62 3.26
C ASN A 534 31.39 2.66 2.58
N ALA A 535 30.35 2.91 3.37
CA ALA A 535 28.95 2.85 2.95
C ALA A 535 28.11 4.04 3.46
N ALA A 536 28.73 4.99 4.18
CA ALA A 536 28.08 6.23 4.56
C ALA A 536 28.21 7.23 3.41
N PRO A 537 27.14 7.91 2.97
CA PRO A 537 27.26 9.01 2.02
C PRO A 537 28.16 10.11 2.61
N ALA A 538 29.23 10.47 1.91
CA ALA A 538 30.13 11.55 2.33
C ALA A 538 29.49 12.93 2.12
N PHE A 539 30.10 13.99 2.68
CA PHE A 539 29.65 15.36 2.42
C PHE A 539 29.61 15.65 0.91
N GLY A 540 28.46 16.13 0.43
CA GLY A 540 28.22 16.44 -0.98
C GLY A 540 27.76 15.26 -1.84
N ASN A 541 27.74 14.03 -1.32
CA ASN A 541 27.06 12.91 -1.98
C ASN A 541 25.55 13.15 -1.96
N PRO A 542 24.86 13.16 -3.12
CA PRO A 542 23.42 13.38 -3.17
C PRO A 542 22.60 12.20 -2.62
N ILE A 543 23.14 10.98 -2.57
CA ILE A 543 22.45 9.79 -2.05
C ILE A 543 22.21 9.97 -0.55
N SER A 544 20.98 9.72 -0.12
CA SER A 544 20.54 9.94 1.25
C SER A 544 19.97 8.67 1.87
N ARG A 545 20.21 8.51 3.17
CA ARG A 545 19.49 7.55 4.02
C ARG A 545 18.13 8.06 4.46
N GLN A 546 17.89 9.37 4.35
CA GLN A 546 16.66 10.02 4.76
C GLN A 546 15.58 9.93 3.68
N GLY A 547 14.34 9.81 4.13
CA GLY A 547 13.17 9.74 3.25
C GLY A 547 13.04 8.41 2.54
N THR A 548 13.48 7.33 3.19
CA THR A 548 13.37 5.94 2.70
C THR A 548 12.16 5.22 3.28
N ALA A 549 11.20 5.97 3.83
CA ALA A 549 9.96 5.44 4.39
C ALA A 549 8.97 5.07 3.27
N VAL A 550 7.90 4.36 3.65
CA VAL A 550 6.78 4.13 2.73
C VAL A 550 6.15 5.47 2.30
N ALA A 551 5.68 5.55 1.06
CA ALA A 551 5.27 6.81 0.43
C ALA A 551 4.08 7.51 1.09
N TYR A 552 3.29 6.79 1.88
CA TYR A 552 2.15 7.33 2.62
C TYR A 552 2.49 7.70 4.08
N ALA A 553 3.77 7.63 4.46
CA ALA A 553 4.24 7.95 5.81
C ALA A 553 4.10 9.42 6.22
N GLY A 554 3.81 10.32 5.28
CA GLY A 554 3.51 11.73 5.55
C GLY A 554 2.05 12.03 5.86
N ALA A 555 1.20 11.00 6.04
CA ALA A 555 -0.18 11.20 6.46
C ALA A 555 -0.27 11.96 7.81
N THR A 556 -1.30 12.80 7.94
CA THR A 556 -1.46 13.71 9.09
C THR A 556 -2.47 13.21 10.14
N SER A 557 -3.18 12.11 9.88
CA SER A 557 -4.13 11.54 10.85
C SER A 557 -3.41 10.97 12.08
N ALA A 558 -3.82 11.40 13.28
CA ALA A 558 -3.33 10.82 14.55
C ALA A 558 -3.71 9.33 14.72
N MET A 559 -4.66 8.85 13.92
CA MET A 559 -5.14 7.47 13.89
C MET A 559 -4.34 6.57 12.93
N LEU A 560 -3.29 7.10 12.28
CA LEU A 560 -2.38 6.36 11.43
C LEU A 560 -0.97 6.37 12.07
N TRP A 561 -0.59 5.26 12.68
CA TRP A 561 0.73 5.13 13.33
C TRP A 561 1.70 4.39 12.44
N PHE A 562 2.90 4.94 12.29
CA PHE A 562 3.99 4.29 11.56
C PHE A 562 5.04 3.74 12.51
N VAL A 563 5.37 2.47 12.33
CA VAL A 563 6.21 1.70 13.24
C VAL A 563 7.50 1.28 12.55
N SER A 564 8.62 1.72 13.13
CA SER A 564 9.96 1.28 12.75
C SER A 564 10.43 0.08 13.57
N ALA A 565 11.55 -0.50 13.15
CA ALA A 565 12.12 -1.68 13.80
C ALA A 565 13.31 -1.31 14.68
N ALA A 566 13.34 -1.89 15.88
CA ALA A 566 14.45 -1.83 16.81
C ALA A 566 14.87 -3.23 17.27
N GLY A 567 16.09 -3.33 17.79
CA GLY A 567 16.63 -4.52 18.44
C GLY A 567 17.47 -4.15 19.66
N PRO A 568 17.84 -5.12 20.50
CA PRO A 568 18.68 -4.86 21.66
C PRO A 568 20.09 -4.42 21.26
N ALA A 569 20.64 -3.46 21.99
CA ALA A 569 22.00 -2.98 21.81
C ALA A 569 23.02 -3.97 22.39
N THR A 570 23.97 -4.41 21.56
CA THR A 570 25.02 -5.34 22.00
C THR A 570 25.85 -4.74 23.13
N GLY A 571 26.00 -5.52 24.22
CA GLY A 571 26.80 -5.10 25.39
C GLY A 571 26.13 -4.05 26.29
N GLN A 572 24.89 -3.65 26.01
CA GLN A 572 24.12 -2.71 26.82
C GLN A 572 22.75 -3.31 27.18
N PRO A 573 22.67 -4.13 28.24
CA PRO A 573 21.40 -4.74 28.68
C PRO A 573 20.32 -3.68 28.88
N GLY A 574 19.12 -3.92 28.30
CA GLY A 574 17.98 -3.00 28.36
C GLY A 574 18.01 -1.85 27.36
N ALA A 575 19.16 -1.54 26.75
CA ALA A 575 19.23 -0.53 25.69
C ALA A 575 18.79 -1.12 24.34
N HIS A 576 18.17 -0.27 23.52
CA HIS A 576 17.68 -0.61 22.20
C HIS A 576 18.25 0.35 21.18
N ILE A 577 18.51 -0.16 19.97
CA ILE A 577 18.95 0.62 18.83
C ILE A 577 18.05 0.31 17.65
N ALA A 578 17.88 1.28 16.75
CA ALA A 578 17.14 1.04 15.53
C ALA A 578 17.84 -0.04 14.69
N SER A 579 17.04 -0.91 14.08
CA SER A 579 17.55 -1.92 13.17
C SER A 579 18.14 -1.25 11.93
N ARG A 580 19.22 -1.82 11.40
CA ARG A 580 20.04 -1.20 10.33
C ARG A 580 19.24 -0.87 9.07
N TYR A 581 18.29 -1.73 8.71
CA TYR A 581 17.41 -1.59 7.56
C TYR A 581 16.29 -0.58 7.78
N SER A 582 15.94 -0.26 9.03
CA SER A 582 14.77 0.54 9.33
C SER A 582 14.86 1.91 8.68
N ALA A 583 13.82 2.27 7.92
CA ALA A 583 13.74 3.53 7.20
C ALA A 583 13.94 4.75 8.11
N GLU A 584 14.46 5.82 7.53
CA GLU A 584 14.76 7.07 8.22
C GLU A 584 13.85 8.19 7.69
N GLY A 585 13.31 8.98 8.60
CA GLY A 585 12.57 10.19 8.26
C GLY A 585 13.47 11.30 7.74
N ILE A 586 12.86 12.44 7.39
CA ILE A 586 13.57 13.55 6.77
C ILE A 586 13.81 14.66 7.78
N SER A 587 15.07 15.08 7.90
CA SER A 587 15.50 16.21 8.73
C SER A 587 16.18 17.33 7.93
N SER A 588 16.56 17.05 6.69
CA SER A 588 17.20 18.03 5.79
C SER A 588 16.77 17.78 4.35
N LEU A 589 16.70 18.86 3.55
CA LEU A 589 16.34 18.79 2.12
C LEU A 589 15.03 18.01 1.87
N GLY A 590 14.04 18.26 2.72
CA GLY A 590 12.70 17.69 2.63
C GLY A 590 11.77 18.50 1.76
N ARG A 591 10.88 17.81 1.04
CA ARG A 591 9.69 18.44 0.45
C ARG A 591 8.67 18.74 1.56
N PRO A 592 7.81 19.76 1.40
CA PRO A 592 6.73 20.02 2.36
C PRO A 592 5.88 18.77 2.61
N GLY A 593 5.47 18.56 3.86
CA GLY A 593 4.57 17.46 4.24
C GLY A 593 5.20 16.07 4.33
N GLN A 594 6.49 15.89 3.98
CA GLN A 594 7.11 14.58 4.11
C GLN A 594 7.32 14.16 5.56
N SER A 595 7.30 12.84 5.80
CA SER A 595 7.52 12.25 7.12
C SER A 595 8.88 12.62 7.72
N VAL A 596 8.87 13.19 8.93
CA VAL A 596 10.07 13.50 9.71
C VAL A 596 10.60 12.30 10.51
N GLY A 597 9.83 11.22 10.59
CA GLY A 597 10.18 10.00 11.33
C GLY A 597 8.97 9.11 11.57
N PRO A 598 9.17 7.87 12.06
CA PRO A 598 8.08 7.01 12.48
C PRO A 598 7.40 7.57 13.74
N THR A 599 6.17 7.15 14.00
CA THR A 599 5.46 7.48 15.25
C THR A 599 6.20 6.90 16.46
N LEU A 600 6.61 5.63 16.34
CA LEU A 600 7.34 4.87 17.35
C LEU A 600 8.11 3.72 16.71
N SER A 601 8.91 3.03 17.52
CA SER A 601 9.58 1.79 17.14
C SER A 601 9.07 0.62 17.99
N ALA A 602 9.23 -0.59 17.47
CA ALA A 602 9.01 -1.81 18.22
C ALA A 602 10.05 -2.86 17.86
N ARG A 603 10.12 -3.92 18.67
CA ARG A 603 11.09 -5.00 18.50
C ARG A 603 10.89 -5.74 17.16
N GLY A 604 11.77 -5.51 16.20
CA GLY A 604 11.85 -6.21 14.91
C GLY A 604 12.93 -7.29 14.87
N ASP A 605 13.91 -7.22 15.78
CA ASP A 605 15.03 -8.16 15.86
C ASP A 605 15.28 -8.64 17.30
N ASP A 606 15.65 -9.90 17.47
CA ASP A 606 16.00 -10.46 18.79
C ASP A 606 17.42 -10.13 19.24
N GLY A 607 18.29 -9.70 18.32
CA GLY A 607 19.62 -9.20 18.60
C GLY A 607 20.52 -9.18 17.38
N VAL A 608 21.75 -8.66 17.54
CA VAL A 608 22.70 -8.50 16.43
C VAL A 608 23.11 -9.84 15.79
N PHE A 609 23.15 -10.93 16.59
CA PHE A 609 23.41 -12.29 16.09
C PHE A 609 22.13 -13.10 15.83
N LEU A 610 20.96 -12.53 16.13
CA LEU A 610 19.67 -13.19 15.98
C LEU A 610 18.67 -12.18 15.42
N THR A 611 18.86 -11.82 14.15
CA THR A 611 17.93 -10.94 13.45
C THR A 611 16.56 -11.60 13.33
N GLY A 612 15.52 -10.79 13.38
CA GLY A 612 14.13 -11.21 13.28
C GLY A 612 13.54 -11.80 14.55
N GLN A 613 12.22 -11.91 14.54
CA GLN A 613 11.38 -12.49 15.59
C GLN A 613 10.86 -13.86 15.18
N ARG A 614 10.60 -14.74 16.16
CA ARG A 614 9.82 -15.96 15.93
C ARG A 614 8.33 -15.64 16.02
N ALA A 615 7.57 -16.21 15.10
CA ALA A 615 6.12 -16.34 15.17
C ALA A 615 5.72 -17.59 14.38
N SER A 616 4.43 -17.89 14.34
CA SER A 616 3.89 -19.04 13.64
C SER A 616 4.31 -19.06 12.17
N GLY A 617 4.66 -20.25 11.68
CA GLY A 617 4.63 -20.55 10.25
C GLY A 617 3.19 -20.76 9.78
N VAL A 618 3.01 -21.23 8.54
CA VAL A 618 1.67 -21.41 7.96
C VAL A 618 0.88 -22.46 8.73
N LEU A 619 1.47 -23.63 8.92
CA LEU A 619 0.81 -24.78 9.55
C LEU A 619 0.85 -24.66 11.08
N THR A 620 -0.20 -25.15 11.74
CA THR A 620 -0.25 -25.26 13.21
C THR A 620 1.00 -25.97 13.76
N GLY A 621 1.61 -25.37 14.79
CA GLY A 621 2.80 -25.91 15.45
C GLY A 621 4.12 -25.68 14.70
N SER A 622 4.09 -24.98 13.55
CA SER A 622 5.29 -24.56 12.84
C SER A 622 5.74 -23.16 13.27
N VAL A 623 7.04 -22.89 13.17
CA VAL A 623 7.64 -21.59 13.52
C VAL A 623 8.49 -21.07 12.36
N ALA A 624 8.37 -19.77 12.09
CA ALA A 624 9.20 -19.04 11.15
C ALA A 624 9.89 -17.86 11.84
N ARG A 625 10.98 -17.35 11.24
CA ARG A 625 11.65 -16.14 11.69
C ARG A 625 11.74 -15.13 10.55
N PHE A 626 11.19 -13.94 10.76
CA PHE A 626 11.29 -12.81 9.85
C PHE A 626 11.83 -11.58 10.58
N SER A 627 12.44 -10.68 9.81
CA SER A 627 12.96 -9.38 10.25
C SER A 627 12.37 -8.31 9.33
N GLY A 628 12.16 -7.10 9.86
CA GLY A 628 11.55 -5.99 9.13
C GLY A 628 10.67 -5.12 10.00
N THR A 629 10.35 -3.92 9.52
CA THR A 629 9.30 -3.08 10.12
C THR A 629 7.92 -3.76 10.07
N SER A 630 7.71 -4.69 9.13
CA SER A 630 6.54 -5.56 9.07
C SER A 630 6.42 -6.55 10.22
N VAL A 631 7.50 -6.79 10.97
CA VAL A 631 7.51 -7.60 12.20
C VAL A 631 7.31 -6.71 13.44
N ALA A 632 7.73 -5.45 13.38
CA ALA A 632 7.59 -4.49 14.47
C ALA A 632 6.14 -3.94 14.58
N ALA A 633 5.55 -3.51 13.46
CA ALA A 633 4.19 -2.97 13.40
C ALA A 633 3.11 -3.84 14.07
N PRO A 634 3.00 -5.15 13.79
CA PRO A 634 1.96 -5.98 14.40
C PRO A 634 2.07 -6.08 15.92
N ARG A 635 3.26 -5.88 16.51
CA ARG A 635 3.41 -5.84 17.97
C ARG A 635 2.74 -4.63 18.59
N VAL A 636 2.77 -3.49 17.89
CA VAL A 636 2.05 -2.28 18.32
C VAL A 636 0.55 -2.50 18.16
N SER A 637 0.09 -3.13 17.08
CA SER A 637 -1.32 -3.51 16.91
C SER A 637 -1.80 -4.41 18.05
N ARG A 638 -1.01 -5.42 18.41
CA ARG A 638 -1.25 -6.31 19.55
C ARG A 638 -1.35 -5.55 20.87
N ALA A 639 -0.40 -4.64 21.12
CA ALA A 639 -0.37 -3.85 22.34
C ALA A 639 -1.60 -2.96 22.47
N LEU A 640 -2.00 -2.30 21.38
CA LEU A 640 -3.18 -1.46 21.34
C LEU A 640 -4.47 -2.25 21.53
N ALA A 641 -4.64 -3.37 20.81
CA ALA A 641 -5.81 -4.23 20.96
C ALA A 641 -5.93 -4.79 22.39
N SER A 642 -4.80 -5.16 23.00
CA SER A 642 -4.75 -5.63 24.39
C SER A 642 -5.05 -4.51 25.40
N LEU A 643 -4.63 -3.27 25.12
CA LEU A 643 -4.98 -2.10 25.92
C LEU A 643 -6.50 -1.86 25.89
N TRP A 644 -7.08 -1.79 24.70
CA TRP A 644 -8.51 -1.55 24.52
C TRP A 644 -9.39 -2.68 25.08
N ALA A 645 -8.95 -3.93 24.95
CA ALA A 645 -9.65 -5.07 25.54
C ALA A 645 -9.71 -4.99 27.08
N ARG A 646 -8.63 -4.50 27.73
CA ARG A 646 -8.57 -4.32 29.18
C ARG A 646 -9.38 -3.11 29.66
N GLN A 647 -9.41 -2.04 28.87
CA GLN A 647 -10.15 -0.82 29.19
C GLN A 647 -11.64 -0.92 28.87
N GLY A 648 -12.05 -1.87 28.02
CA GLY A 648 -13.42 -1.99 27.55
C GLY A 648 -13.80 -0.90 26.54
N GLY A 649 -12.87 -0.48 25.69
CA GLY A 649 -13.08 0.55 24.67
C GLY A 649 -11.78 1.19 24.20
N SER A 650 -11.87 2.09 23.22
CA SER A 650 -10.71 2.87 22.76
C SER A 650 -10.47 4.13 23.59
N GLY A 651 -9.21 4.49 23.81
CA GLY A 651 -8.81 5.75 24.42
C GLY A 651 -8.67 6.90 23.42
N ASP A 652 -7.96 7.95 23.83
CA ASP A 652 -7.44 9.00 22.97
C ASP A 652 -6.11 8.52 22.30
N PRO A 653 -5.80 8.90 21.05
CA PRO A 653 -4.58 8.42 20.37
C PRO A 653 -3.29 8.76 21.09
N GLU A 654 -3.16 9.97 21.64
CA GLU A 654 -1.94 10.36 22.34
C GLU A 654 -1.83 9.61 23.67
N ALA A 655 -2.95 9.49 24.41
CA ALA A 655 -3.00 8.73 25.65
C ALA A 655 -2.66 7.24 25.44
N ASP A 656 -3.19 6.62 24.39
CA ASP A 656 -2.90 5.22 24.06
C ASP A 656 -1.44 5.02 23.63
N LEU A 657 -0.89 5.95 22.85
CA LEU A 657 0.51 5.91 22.46
C LEU A 657 1.42 5.97 23.69
N MET A 658 1.16 6.91 24.60
CA MET A 658 1.90 7.02 25.86
C MET A 658 1.74 5.77 26.74
N ALA A 659 0.54 5.18 26.81
CA ALA A 659 0.30 3.95 27.54
C ALA A 659 1.05 2.74 26.95
N ILE A 660 1.15 2.66 25.61
CA ILE A 660 1.91 1.60 24.91
C ILE A 660 3.41 1.77 25.11
N LEU A 661 3.91 3.01 25.08
CA LEU A 661 5.32 3.29 25.29
C LEU A 661 5.75 3.07 26.76
N GLY A 662 4.86 3.25 27.74
CA GLY A 662 5.16 3.02 29.17
C GLY A 662 6.42 3.75 29.66
N ASP A 663 7.02 3.27 30.76
CA ASP A 663 8.34 3.74 31.27
C ASP A 663 9.50 3.28 30.37
N THR A 664 9.41 3.52 29.06
CA THR A 664 10.56 3.40 28.16
C THR A 664 11.63 4.38 28.66
N PRO A 665 12.80 3.91 29.12
CA PRO A 665 13.87 4.82 29.51
C PRO A 665 14.20 5.73 28.32
N PRO A 666 14.44 7.03 28.55
CA PRO A 666 14.75 7.96 27.48
C PRO A 666 15.94 7.43 26.67
N LEU A 667 15.82 7.47 25.35
CA LEU A 667 16.85 6.98 24.45
C LEU A 667 18.18 7.68 24.76
N PRO A 668 19.29 6.94 24.91
CA PRO A 668 20.58 7.54 25.30
C PRO A 668 21.10 8.55 24.27
N ARG A 669 20.63 8.46 23.02
CA ARG A 669 20.77 9.46 21.95
C ARG A 669 19.51 9.48 21.09
N PRO A 670 19.05 10.64 20.59
CA PRO A 670 17.98 10.69 19.60
C PRO A 670 18.43 9.98 18.33
N ASP A 671 17.75 8.91 17.94
CA ASP A 671 17.88 8.28 16.63
C ASP A 671 16.59 8.56 15.85
N PRO A 672 16.65 9.22 14.68
CA PRO A 672 15.45 9.60 13.92
C PRO A 672 14.62 8.39 13.47
N ARG A 673 15.18 7.17 13.55
CA ARG A 673 14.49 5.92 13.23
C ARG A 673 13.66 5.38 14.40
N LEU A 674 13.78 5.90 15.62
CA LEU A 674 13.08 5.35 16.79
C LEU A 674 11.74 6.04 17.11
N GLY A 675 11.45 7.16 16.46
CA GLY A 675 10.22 7.93 16.70
C GLY A 675 10.16 8.46 18.12
N ARG A 676 8.98 8.40 18.75
CA ARG A 676 8.77 8.89 20.13
C ARG A 676 9.23 7.93 21.23
N GLY A 677 9.62 6.70 20.88
CA GLY A 677 10.05 5.69 21.84
C GLY A 677 10.02 4.28 21.25
N THR A 678 10.44 3.29 22.05
CA THR A 678 10.49 1.88 21.63
C THR A 678 9.60 1.02 22.50
N LEU A 679 8.64 0.32 21.92
CA LEU A 679 7.89 -0.73 22.60
C LEU A 679 8.82 -1.91 22.93
N HIS A 680 9.20 -2.03 24.21
CA HIS A 680 10.20 -2.98 24.70
C HIS A 680 9.70 -4.42 24.84
N ASP A 681 8.54 -4.62 25.45
CA ASP A 681 8.00 -5.94 25.74
C ASP A 681 6.47 -5.93 25.70
N HIS A 682 5.92 -6.57 24.68
CA HIS A 682 4.57 -7.13 24.77
C HIS A 682 4.71 -8.65 24.70
N PRO A 683 4.19 -9.42 25.67
CA PRO A 683 4.18 -10.87 25.55
C PRO A 683 3.42 -11.25 24.29
N HIS A 684 4.18 -11.78 23.33
CA HIS A 684 3.68 -12.74 22.35
C HIS A 684 3.82 -14.10 23.02
N SER A 685 2.82 -14.99 22.94
CA SER A 685 2.90 -16.27 23.64
C SER A 685 4.21 -16.97 23.26
N ARG A 686 5.06 -17.23 24.26
CA ARG A 686 6.41 -17.78 24.09
C ARG A 686 6.41 -19.26 23.66
N SER A 687 5.23 -19.84 23.48
CA SER A 687 4.95 -21.25 23.24
C SER A 687 4.93 -21.65 21.75
N ALA A 688 5.36 -20.76 20.84
CA ALA A 688 5.55 -21.11 19.44
C ALA A 688 6.73 -22.09 19.25
#